data_AF-Q6PYZ5-F1
#
_entry.id   AF-Q6PYZ5-F1
#
_cell.length_a   1.000
_cell.length_b   1.000
_cell.length_c   1.000
_cell.angle_alpha   90.00
_cell.angle_beta   90.00
_cell.angle_gamma   90.00
#
_symmetry.space_group_name_H-M   'P 1'
#
loop_
_entity.id
_entity.type
_entity.pdbx_description
1 polymer ?
#
loop_
_entity_poly.entity_id
_entity_poly.type
_entity_poly.pdbx_seq_one_letter_code
_entity_poly.pdbx_strand_id
1 'polypeptide(L)'
;MLRNQKLNPRVRDQGDWVVGEFDVHEGASSIDFVFSDANDVYDNNSRKDYQCAVEQDQQRSHEDLIVEQIETDLASKRDFIEKCAQRAGERAESHERRRSRSLLAKTRDGSLNRVHTIPHQPEAGENVTIYYRVEGSALANSQKVHCQGSWNRWNHENSFGPSIMQFSDSLGCMQLTVKAPQDAHVLDLKFMDSDVPSEVSQVDDNNGMDYHTVIVNGSGPAPILKVVHVAVEMAPIAKVGGMGDVVTALARATQEDGHQVEVFVPHYDIAQFENVDGYHRAGEFKHEKTVVQVYKGWVEDVPVTLLRPENGFFDVGCIYGRGDDHVRFDFFTDATLTWLRSKQQEVDVIHTHDWQTAAATWAGYPNAATALTVHNLQFGVDRIRRGMESCDIATTVSPTYADEVRFHHAIAPSKDKFIGIRNGIDTDIWNPANDKFLPVGYNRSNAIDGKRAAAAELCNRLGLEHPEGSPIVGVVSRLTAQKGIHLIKHACYRVLERGATFVLLGNAPDPAHQHDFNSLAKEMKEKYPGRSGFMFKYDEPLSHLIYAGCDFLLVPSMFEPCGLTQMIAMRYGTVPVVRRTGGLADTVFDVENDSTRCATAGIPPNGFVFDGTETRDIDSAVIRALDAFYDRERWESLALVDRAMSCDWGWFEPSKRYEDLYWSALSKKRNTR
;
A
#
# COMPACT_ATOMS: atom_id res chain seq x y z
N MET A 1 -3.95 64.48 -19.72
CA MET A 1 -4.30 65.91 -19.88
C MET A 1 -3.03 66.72 -19.65
N LEU A 2 -2.50 67.40 -20.67
CA LEU A 2 -1.31 68.24 -20.54
C LEU A 2 -1.66 69.50 -19.72
N ARG A 3 -1.16 69.60 -18.48
CA ARG A 3 -1.12 70.86 -17.73
C ARG A 3 0.17 71.58 -18.12
N ASN A 4 0.07 72.65 -18.91
CA ASN A 4 1.21 73.53 -19.17
C ASN A 4 1.58 74.29 -17.88
N GLN A 5 2.62 73.84 -17.17
CA GLN A 5 3.23 74.62 -16.09
C GLN A 5 4.21 75.64 -16.69
N LYS A 6 3.95 76.94 -16.51
CA LYS A 6 4.91 78.00 -16.81
C LYS A 6 5.81 78.21 -15.60
N LEU A 7 7.12 78.02 -15.76
CA LEU A 7 8.12 78.23 -14.70
C LEU A 7 8.75 79.62 -14.86
N ASN A 8 8.88 80.38 -13.77
CA ASN A 8 9.56 81.68 -13.77
C ASN A 8 11.07 81.46 -13.52
N PRO A 9 11.96 81.86 -14.44
CA PRO A 9 13.39 81.60 -14.31
C PRO A 9 14.06 82.40 -13.19
N ARG A 10 15.06 81.82 -12.53
CA ARG A 10 16.03 82.54 -11.68
C ARG A 10 17.38 82.61 -12.41
N VAL A 11 17.86 83.82 -12.71
CA VAL A 11 19.18 84.04 -13.33
C VAL A 11 20.27 83.92 -12.27
N ARG A 12 21.33 83.14 -12.52
CA ARG A 12 22.53 83.07 -11.66
C ARG A 12 23.63 83.97 -12.23
N ASP A 13 24.38 84.61 -11.33
CA ASP A 13 25.30 85.73 -11.61
C ASP A 13 26.66 85.35 -12.26
N GLN A 14 26.78 84.16 -12.89
CA GLN A 14 28.03 83.71 -13.55
C GLN A 14 27.77 82.77 -14.76
N GLY A 15 27.08 83.26 -15.80
CA GLY A 15 26.94 82.62 -17.13
C GLY A 15 25.51 82.64 -17.71
N ASP A 16 25.38 82.53 -19.04
CA ASP A 16 24.14 82.67 -19.86
C ASP A 16 23.08 81.55 -19.68
N TRP A 17 23.03 80.88 -18.52
CA TRP A 17 22.14 79.74 -18.29
C TRP A 17 20.88 80.12 -17.53
N VAL A 18 19.74 79.63 -18.01
CA VAL A 18 18.42 79.78 -17.40
C VAL A 18 18.00 78.45 -16.77
N VAL A 19 17.52 78.47 -15.51
CA VAL A 19 17.13 77.25 -14.77
C VAL A 19 15.67 77.34 -14.33
N GLY A 20 14.95 76.23 -14.48
CA GLY A 20 13.61 76.01 -13.92
C GLY A 20 13.52 74.61 -13.28
N GLU A 21 12.78 74.50 -12.18
CA GLU A 21 12.56 73.24 -11.44
C GLU A 21 11.09 72.82 -11.60
N PHE A 22 10.84 71.53 -11.82
CA PHE A 22 9.50 70.96 -11.91
C PHE A 22 9.50 69.49 -11.45
N ASP A 23 8.33 69.01 -11.05
CA ASP A 23 8.14 67.63 -10.61
C ASP A 23 7.91 66.69 -11.81
N VAL A 24 8.62 65.57 -11.84
CA VAL A 24 8.44 64.51 -12.84
C VAL A 24 7.33 63.56 -12.40
N HIS A 25 6.39 63.26 -13.29
CA HIS A 25 5.27 62.38 -12.97
C HIS A 25 5.72 60.92 -12.81
N GLU A 26 5.16 60.21 -11.83
CA GLU A 26 5.41 58.78 -11.60
C GLU A 26 5.05 57.95 -12.85
N GLY A 27 5.98 57.13 -13.33
CA GLY A 27 5.85 56.32 -14.55
C GLY A 27 6.27 57.01 -15.86
N ALA A 28 6.71 58.27 -15.85
CA ALA A 28 7.23 58.92 -17.05
C ALA A 28 8.59 58.31 -17.47
N SER A 29 8.75 57.99 -18.76
CA SER A 29 9.99 57.45 -19.33
C SER A 29 10.84 58.53 -20.03
N SER A 30 10.22 59.63 -20.46
CA SER A 30 10.89 60.80 -21.03
C SER A 30 10.13 62.08 -20.74
N ILE A 31 10.83 63.21 -20.80
CA ILE A 31 10.27 64.56 -20.68
C ILE A 31 10.55 65.31 -21.98
N ASP A 32 9.49 65.82 -22.61
CA ASP A 32 9.56 66.69 -23.79
C ASP A 32 9.23 68.14 -23.39
N PHE A 33 10.07 69.10 -23.80
CA PHE A 33 9.91 70.51 -23.43
C PHE A 33 10.41 71.47 -24.52
N VAL A 34 9.91 72.71 -24.44
CA VAL A 34 10.30 73.84 -25.32
C VAL A 34 10.52 75.08 -24.48
N PHE A 35 11.35 76.00 -24.96
CA PHE A 35 11.54 77.30 -24.32
C PHE A 35 10.70 78.37 -25.03
N SER A 36 10.14 79.32 -24.28
CA SER A 36 9.38 80.43 -24.86
C SER A 36 9.67 81.72 -24.12
N ASP A 37 9.65 82.84 -24.85
CA ASP A 37 9.80 84.20 -24.32
C ASP A 37 8.48 84.78 -23.76
N ALA A 38 7.42 83.96 -23.69
CA ALA A 38 6.07 84.29 -23.28
C ALA A 38 5.24 85.17 -24.25
N ASN A 39 5.76 85.52 -25.44
CA ASN A 39 5.03 86.21 -26.51
C ASN A 39 4.78 85.31 -27.74
N ASP A 40 4.52 84.02 -27.51
CA ASP A 40 4.26 82.98 -28.51
C ASP A 40 5.41 82.71 -29.52
N VAL A 41 6.63 83.16 -29.20
CA VAL A 41 7.85 82.68 -29.86
C VAL A 41 8.41 81.51 -29.05
N TYR A 42 8.66 80.39 -29.73
CA TYR A 42 9.16 79.16 -29.14
C TYR A 42 10.50 78.77 -29.76
N ASP A 43 11.49 78.48 -28.92
CA ASP A 43 12.59 77.63 -29.30
C ASP A 43 12.20 76.18 -29.03
N ASN A 44 11.83 75.49 -30.11
CA ASN A 44 11.38 74.11 -30.10
C ASN A 44 12.32 73.20 -30.88
N ASN A 45 13.62 73.54 -30.90
CA ASN A 45 14.65 72.73 -31.54
C ASN A 45 14.30 72.36 -33.01
N SER A 46 13.91 73.37 -33.80
CA SER A 46 13.47 73.17 -35.20
C SER A 46 12.30 72.17 -35.35
N ARG A 47 11.27 72.29 -34.51
CA ARG A 47 10.05 71.44 -34.47
C ARG A 47 10.27 70.00 -34.00
N LYS A 48 11.37 69.71 -33.30
CA LYS A 48 11.63 68.38 -32.73
C LYS A 48 11.47 68.33 -31.21
N ASP A 49 11.27 69.49 -30.58
CA ASP A 49 11.27 69.70 -29.14
C ASP A 49 12.57 69.21 -28.48
N TYR A 50 12.79 69.56 -27.21
CA TYR A 50 13.90 69.03 -26.43
C TYR A 50 13.41 67.84 -25.62
N GLN A 51 14.16 66.73 -25.66
CA GLN A 51 13.80 65.51 -24.95
C GLN A 51 14.90 65.12 -23.96
N CYS A 52 14.51 64.75 -22.75
CA CYS A 52 15.38 64.19 -21.73
C CYS A 52 14.83 62.85 -21.23
N ALA A 53 15.66 61.82 -21.20
CA ALA A 53 15.27 60.52 -20.65
C ALA A 53 15.23 60.59 -19.12
N VAL A 54 14.21 60.00 -18.51
CA VAL A 54 14.14 59.85 -17.05
C VAL A 54 14.75 58.51 -16.71
N GLU A 55 15.84 58.49 -15.91
CA GLU A 55 16.44 57.24 -15.44
C GLU A 55 15.43 56.50 -14.56
N GLN A 56 14.93 55.36 -15.04
CA GLN A 56 14.10 54.46 -14.25
C GLN A 56 15.01 53.53 -13.47
N ASP A 57 14.92 53.58 -12.14
CA ASP A 57 15.49 52.57 -11.26
C ASP A 57 14.85 51.23 -11.63
N GLN A 58 15.66 50.20 -11.95
CA GLN A 58 15.16 48.90 -12.41
C GLN A 58 14.43 48.17 -11.28
N GLN A 59 13.18 48.54 -11.03
CA GLN A 59 12.26 47.71 -10.26
C GLN A 59 11.89 46.50 -11.12
N ARG A 60 12.27 45.30 -10.64
CA ARG A 60 11.91 44.01 -11.23
C ARG A 60 10.42 43.99 -11.55
N SER A 61 10.06 43.57 -12.78
CA SER A 61 8.66 43.50 -13.16
C SER A 61 7.94 42.39 -12.38
N HIS A 62 6.62 42.52 -12.22
CA HIS A 62 5.81 41.47 -11.59
C HIS A 62 5.88 40.14 -12.36
N GLU A 63 6.10 40.20 -13.68
CA GLU A 63 6.26 39.02 -14.54
C GLU A 63 7.58 38.28 -14.24
N ASP A 64 8.68 39.00 -14.01
CA ASP A 64 9.98 38.39 -13.66
C ASP A 64 9.91 37.64 -12.33
N LEU A 65 9.20 38.20 -11.34
CA LEU A 65 8.97 37.55 -10.05
C LEU A 65 8.10 36.29 -10.16
N ILE A 66 7.12 36.28 -11.06
CA ILE A 66 6.28 35.11 -11.33
C ILE A 66 7.12 34.02 -12.02
N VAL A 67 7.96 34.38 -12.99
CA VAL A 67 8.84 33.44 -13.69
C VAL A 67 9.85 32.83 -12.72
N GLU A 68 10.50 33.63 -11.88
CA GLU A 68 11.45 33.15 -10.85
C GLU A 68 10.76 32.20 -9.85
N GLN A 69 9.52 32.50 -9.44
CA GLN A 69 8.73 31.61 -8.58
C GLN A 69 8.39 30.30 -9.28
N ILE A 70 7.99 30.33 -10.56
CA ILE A 70 7.71 29.12 -11.35
C ILE A 70 8.98 28.27 -11.52
N GLU A 71 10.11 28.89 -11.81
CA GLU A 71 11.39 28.19 -11.96
C GLU A 71 11.84 27.55 -10.64
N THR A 72 11.66 28.26 -9.52
CA THR A 72 11.94 27.75 -8.16
C THR A 72 11.01 26.59 -7.80
N ASP A 73 9.73 26.69 -8.11
CA ASP A 73 8.74 25.63 -7.90
C ASP A 73 9.04 24.40 -8.77
N LEU A 74 9.47 24.60 -10.02
CA LEU A 74 9.87 23.50 -10.91
C LEU A 74 11.17 22.84 -10.45
N ALA A 75 12.15 23.62 -9.98
CA ALA A 75 13.43 23.11 -9.48
C ALA A 75 13.25 22.30 -8.19
N SER A 76 12.48 22.83 -7.23
CA SER A 76 12.13 22.13 -5.98
C SER A 76 11.35 20.84 -6.24
N LYS A 77 10.42 20.85 -7.20
CA LYS A 77 9.73 19.63 -7.65
C LYS A 77 10.69 18.60 -8.24
N ARG A 78 11.63 19.02 -9.09
CA ARG A 78 12.64 18.12 -9.68
C ARG A 78 13.52 17.47 -8.61
N ASP A 79 14.06 18.28 -7.69
CA ASP A 79 14.88 17.81 -6.56
C ASP A 79 14.10 16.83 -5.67
N PHE A 80 12.81 17.10 -5.45
CA PHE A 80 11.95 16.20 -4.69
C PHE A 80 11.70 14.86 -5.41
N ILE A 81 11.40 14.90 -6.71
CA ILE A 81 11.22 13.69 -7.54
C ILE A 81 12.51 12.84 -7.53
N GLU A 82 13.67 13.49 -7.63
CA GLU A 82 14.97 12.82 -7.58
C GLU A 82 15.21 12.15 -6.23
N LYS A 83 14.89 12.81 -5.12
CA LYS A 83 14.96 12.21 -3.77
C LYS A 83 14.00 11.02 -3.60
N CYS A 84 12.77 11.13 -4.11
CA CYS A 84 11.83 10.01 -4.09
C CYS A 84 12.36 8.82 -4.90
N ALA A 85 12.89 9.08 -6.10
CA ALA A 85 13.49 8.06 -6.93
C ALA A 85 14.71 7.40 -6.25
N GLN A 86 15.54 8.18 -5.56
CA GLN A 86 16.65 7.65 -4.78
C GLN A 86 16.16 6.75 -3.63
N ARG A 87 15.20 7.22 -2.81
CA ARG A 87 14.60 6.42 -1.72
C ARG A 87 13.98 5.13 -2.25
N ALA A 88 13.26 5.21 -3.37
CA ALA A 88 12.68 4.05 -4.04
C ALA A 88 13.77 3.07 -4.53
N GLY A 89 14.89 3.57 -5.06
CA GLY A 89 16.04 2.75 -5.46
C GLY A 89 16.70 2.02 -4.28
N GLU A 90 16.97 2.72 -3.18
CA GLU A 90 17.52 2.12 -1.96
C GLU A 90 16.58 1.06 -1.37
N ARG A 91 15.27 1.32 -1.39
CA ARG A 91 14.25 0.33 -0.99
C ARG A 91 14.21 -0.86 -1.94
N ALA A 92 14.26 -0.65 -3.25
CA ALA A 92 14.30 -1.73 -4.24
C ALA A 92 15.52 -2.65 -4.04
N GLU A 93 16.71 -2.09 -3.78
CA GLU A 93 17.91 -2.88 -3.43
C GLU A 93 17.70 -3.69 -2.14
N SER A 94 17.13 -3.07 -1.09
CA SER A 94 16.81 -3.74 0.17
C SER A 94 15.80 -4.87 -0.05
N HIS A 95 14.78 -4.63 -0.88
CA HIS A 95 13.77 -5.59 -1.31
C HIS A 95 14.41 -6.78 -2.04
N GLU A 96 15.35 -6.52 -2.95
CA GLU A 96 16.11 -7.54 -3.68
C GLU A 96 17.06 -8.36 -2.79
N ARG A 97 17.67 -7.72 -1.77
CA ARG A 97 18.46 -8.45 -0.76
C ARG A 97 17.58 -9.39 0.06
N ARG A 98 16.39 -8.93 0.49
CA ARG A 98 15.39 -9.76 1.19
C ARG A 98 14.93 -10.91 0.31
N ARG A 99 14.65 -10.65 -0.97
CA ARG A 99 14.35 -11.66 -2.00
C ARG A 99 15.40 -12.74 -2.06
N SER A 100 16.67 -12.35 -2.24
CA SER A 100 17.79 -13.28 -2.36
C SER A 100 17.92 -14.14 -1.10
N ARG A 101 17.76 -13.54 0.09
CA ARG A 101 17.79 -14.26 1.36
C ARG A 101 16.62 -15.23 1.53
N SER A 102 15.40 -14.82 1.16
CA SER A 102 14.20 -15.67 1.22
C SER A 102 14.31 -16.87 0.28
N LEU A 103 14.81 -16.67 -0.94
CA LEU A 103 15.03 -17.73 -1.93
C LEU A 103 16.09 -18.73 -1.45
N LEU A 104 17.20 -18.24 -0.90
CA LEU A 104 18.25 -19.08 -0.30
C LEU A 104 17.73 -19.89 0.90
N ALA A 105 16.85 -19.31 1.72
CA ALA A 105 16.24 -20.02 2.85
C ALA A 105 15.31 -21.16 2.39
N LYS A 106 14.42 -20.90 1.41
CA LYS A 106 13.53 -21.93 0.83
C LYS A 106 14.32 -23.07 0.17
N THR A 107 15.50 -22.78 -0.39
CA THR A 107 16.39 -23.80 -0.98
C THR A 107 17.05 -24.72 0.08
N ARG A 108 17.35 -24.19 1.27
CA ARG A 108 18.02 -24.96 2.35
C ARG A 108 17.10 -25.93 3.08
N ASP A 109 15.80 -25.67 3.10
CA ASP A 109 14.80 -26.47 3.83
C ASP A 109 14.24 -27.66 3.02
N GLY A 110 14.73 -27.87 1.79
CA GLY A 110 14.36 -29.04 0.97
C GLY A 110 12.90 -29.06 0.48
N SER A 111 12.07 -28.07 0.86
CA SER A 111 10.74 -27.86 0.30
C SER A 111 10.85 -27.30 -1.13
N LEU A 112 11.06 -28.17 -2.12
CA LEU A 112 11.02 -27.74 -3.51
C LEU A 112 9.61 -27.25 -3.85
N ASN A 113 9.50 -25.99 -4.28
CA ASN A 113 8.31 -25.46 -4.94
C ASN A 113 7.94 -26.35 -6.14
N ARG A 114 6.67 -26.29 -6.57
CA ARG A 114 6.15 -27.03 -7.73
C ARG A 114 7.08 -26.98 -8.95
N VAL A 115 7.66 -25.81 -9.19
CA VAL A 115 8.68 -25.55 -10.22
C VAL A 115 9.95 -25.05 -9.58
N HIS A 116 11.09 -25.55 -10.04
CA HIS A 116 12.42 -25.12 -9.62
C HIS A 116 13.37 -25.05 -10.83
N THR A 117 14.39 -24.20 -10.78
CA THR A 117 15.38 -24.09 -11.86
C THR A 117 16.80 -24.27 -11.35
N ILE A 118 17.68 -24.83 -12.20
CA ILE A 118 19.12 -24.89 -11.98
C ILE A 118 19.83 -24.24 -13.19
N PRO A 119 20.61 -23.16 -12.99
CA PRO A 119 20.82 -22.47 -11.71
C PRO A 119 19.53 -21.82 -11.18
N HIS A 120 19.48 -21.58 -9.86
CA HIS A 120 18.30 -20.98 -9.20
C HIS A 120 18.03 -19.56 -9.72
N GLN A 121 19.08 -18.82 -10.06
CA GLN A 121 18.97 -17.56 -10.79
C GLN A 121 19.56 -17.80 -12.19
N PRO A 122 18.73 -18.18 -13.16
CA PRO A 122 19.14 -18.29 -14.56
C PRO A 122 19.71 -16.97 -15.06
N GLU A 123 20.77 -17.05 -15.85
CA GLU A 123 21.35 -15.90 -16.55
C GLU A 123 20.94 -15.91 -18.01
N ALA A 124 20.70 -14.72 -18.58
CA ALA A 124 20.40 -14.56 -19.99
C ALA A 124 21.57 -15.10 -20.84
N GLY A 125 21.24 -15.82 -21.92
CA GLY A 125 22.22 -16.48 -22.78
C GLY A 125 22.74 -17.84 -22.29
N GLU A 126 22.47 -18.22 -21.04
CA GLU A 126 22.92 -19.49 -20.46
C GLU A 126 21.84 -20.58 -20.49
N ASN A 127 22.25 -21.82 -20.21
CA ASN A 127 21.31 -22.93 -20.09
C ASN A 127 20.64 -22.92 -18.71
N VAL A 128 19.34 -23.15 -18.70
CA VAL A 128 18.52 -23.35 -17.50
C VAL A 128 17.85 -24.71 -17.54
N THR A 129 17.99 -25.48 -16.47
CA THR A 129 17.28 -26.75 -16.28
C THR A 129 16.06 -26.51 -15.40
N ILE A 130 14.89 -26.73 -15.96
CA ILE A 130 13.58 -26.61 -15.31
C ILE A 130 13.24 -27.95 -14.69
N TYR A 131 12.81 -27.94 -13.43
CA TYR A 131 12.30 -29.09 -12.70
C TYR A 131 10.84 -28.86 -12.33
N TYR A 132 10.01 -29.89 -12.49
CA TYR A 132 8.58 -29.86 -12.21
C TYR A 132 8.16 -31.07 -11.37
N ARG A 133 7.53 -30.80 -10.22
CA ARG A 133 7.01 -31.83 -9.32
C ARG A 133 5.58 -32.19 -9.68
N VAL A 134 5.40 -33.40 -10.20
CA VAL A 134 4.10 -33.92 -10.67
C VAL A 134 3.14 -34.24 -9.52
N GLU A 135 3.66 -34.67 -8.37
CA GLU A 135 2.85 -35.10 -7.22
C GLU A 135 1.95 -33.98 -6.68
N GLY A 136 0.63 -34.19 -6.68
CA GLY A 136 -0.33 -33.19 -6.21
C GLY A 136 -0.58 -32.04 -7.19
N SER A 137 -0.15 -32.18 -8.45
CA SER A 137 -0.56 -31.30 -9.55
C SER A 137 -1.76 -31.86 -10.32
N ALA A 138 -2.32 -31.07 -11.23
CA ALA A 138 -3.32 -31.55 -12.19
C ALA A 138 -2.80 -32.72 -13.05
N LEU A 139 -1.47 -32.84 -13.19
CA LEU A 139 -0.79 -33.85 -13.99
C LEU A 139 -0.34 -35.08 -13.18
N ALA A 140 -0.78 -35.22 -11.93
CA ALA A 140 -0.33 -36.28 -11.02
C ALA A 140 -0.45 -37.71 -11.59
N ASN A 141 -1.43 -37.93 -12.48
CA ASN A 141 -1.71 -39.22 -13.10
C ASN A 141 -1.30 -39.29 -14.58
N SER A 142 -0.63 -38.26 -15.10
CA SER A 142 -0.25 -38.18 -16.51
C SER A 142 0.95 -39.09 -16.79
N GLN A 143 0.87 -39.87 -17.87
CA GLN A 143 1.98 -40.75 -18.29
C GLN A 143 3.15 -39.99 -18.91
N LYS A 144 2.87 -38.83 -19.49
CA LYS A 144 3.82 -37.92 -20.09
C LYS A 144 3.54 -36.52 -19.59
N VAL A 145 4.59 -35.74 -19.44
CA VAL A 145 4.52 -34.32 -19.08
C VAL A 145 5.29 -33.55 -20.13
N HIS A 146 4.64 -32.54 -20.70
CA HIS A 146 5.20 -31.60 -21.64
C HIS A 146 5.27 -30.22 -20.99
N CYS A 147 6.34 -29.49 -21.28
CA CYS A 147 6.55 -28.12 -20.84
C CYS A 147 6.40 -27.19 -22.04
N GLN A 148 5.47 -26.25 -21.94
CA GLN A 148 5.38 -25.10 -22.83
C GLN A 148 5.97 -23.91 -22.08
N GLY A 149 6.95 -23.23 -22.69
CA GLY A 149 7.47 -22.01 -22.12
C GLY A 149 7.62 -20.88 -23.12
N SER A 150 7.78 -19.69 -22.58
CA SER A 150 8.08 -18.46 -23.30
C SER A 150 8.95 -17.56 -22.42
N TRP A 151 9.21 -16.36 -22.89
CA TRP A 151 10.01 -15.38 -22.16
C TRP A 151 9.28 -14.05 -22.06
N ASN A 152 9.68 -13.25 -21.07
CA ASN A 152 9.24 -11.87 -20.89
C ASN A 152 7.71 -11.72 -20.81
N ARG A 153 7.05 -12.55 -19.99
CA ARG A 153 5.60 -12.55 -19.76
C ARG A 153 4.82 -12.90 -21.02
N TRP A 154 5.28 -13.96 -21.71
CA TRP A 154 4.77 -14.43 -23.00
C TRP A 154 4.84 -13.41 -24.15
N ASN A 155 5.64 -12.35 -24.03
CA ASN A 155 5.76 -11.29 -25.05
C ASN A 155 6.97 -11.43 -25.96
N HIS A 156 7.87 -12.37 -25.66
CA HIS A 156 9.07 -12.58 -26.47
C HIS A 156 8.73 -13.29 -27.80
N GLU A 157 9.42 -12.92 -28.88
CA GLU A 157 9.18 -13.47 -30.23
C GLU A 157 9.44 -14.98 -30.31
N ASN A 158 10.44 -15.45 -29.57
CA ASN A 158 10.77 -16.88 -29.50
C ASN A 158 10.09 -17.50 -28.27
N SER A 159 9.30 -18.56 -28.46
CA SER A 159 8.82 -19.44 -27.41
C SER A 159 9.39 -20.85 -27.61
N PHE A 160 9.24 -21.74 -26.63
CA PHE A 160 9.65 -23.14 -26.77
C PHE A 160 8.57 -24.11 -26.29
N GLY A 161 8.59 -25.30 -26.85
CA GLY A 161 7.61 -26.34 -26.53
C GLY A 161 6.27 -26.18 -27.24
N PRO A 162 5.31 -27.09 -26.96
CA PRO A 162 5.36 -28.07 -25.86
C PRO A 162 6.44 -29.14 -26.05
N SER A 163 7.39 -29.24 -25.12
CA SER A 163 8.52 -30.17 -25.17
C SER A 163 8.39 -31.23 -24.08
N ILE A 164 8.58 -32.51 -24.45
CA ILE A 164 8.49 -33.60 -23.49
C ILE A 164 9.57 -33.48 -22.41
N MET A 165 9.16 -33.61 -21.16
CA MET A 165 10.06 -33.61 -20.01
C MET A 165 10.55 -35.04 -19.71
N GLN A 166 11.76 -35.15 -19.17
CA GLN A 166 12.35 -36.42 -18.77
C GLN A 166 12.28 -36.58 -17.25
N PHE A 167 12.11 -37.79 -16.74
CA PHE A 167 12.15 -38.01 -15.29
C PHE A 167 13.61 -37.97 -14.78
N SER A 168 13.82 -37.32 -13.63
CA SER A 168 15.12 -37.22 -12.95
C SER A 168 15.11 -38.04 -11.67
N ASP A 169 15.84 -39.15 -11.65
CA ASP A 169 15.90 -40.07 -10.49
C ASP A 169 16.54 -39.43 -9.25
N SER A 170 17.41 -38.43 -9.43
CA SER A 170 18.14 -37.77 -8.33
C SER A 170 17.28 -36.83 -7.50
N LEU A 171 16.24 -36.24 -8.11
CA LEU A 171 15.35 -35.26 -7.47
C LEU A 171 13.88 -35.72 -7.42
N GLY A 172 13.56 -36.85 -8.06
CA GLY A 172 12.21 -37.42 -8.09
C GLY A 172 11.20 -36.55 -8.82
N CYS A 173 11.63 -35.80 -9.84
CA CYS A 173 10.80 -34.84 -10.56
C CYS A 173 11.08 -34.84 -12.07
N MET A 174 10.19 -34.21 -12.84
CA MET A 174 10.35 -34.04 -14.29
C MET A 174 11.34 -32.92 -14.58
N GLN A 175 12.15 -33.04 -15.62
CA GLN A 175 13.15 -32.05 -16.01
C GLN A 175 13.18 -31.74 -17.52
N LEU A 176 13.55 -30.50 -17.86
CA LEU A 176 13.82 -30.04 -19.22
C LEU A 176 14.89 -28.93 -19.19
N THR A 177 15.91 -29.03 -20.03
CA THR A 177 16.92 -27.96 -20.19
C THR A 177 16.65 -27.15 -21.44
N VAL A 178 16.61 -25.82 -21.29
CA VAL A 178 16.46 -24.86 -22.38
C VAL A 178 17.53 -23.77 -22.28
N LYS A 179 17.81 -23.08 -23.38
CA LYS A 179 18.73 -21.94 -23.39
C LYS A 179 17.96 -20.63 -23.30
N ALA A 180 18.28 -19.80 -22.33
CA ALA A 180 17.69 -18.47 -22.19
C ALA A 180 18.18 -17.54 -23.32
N PRO A 181 17.29 -16.80 -24.01
CA PRO A 181 17.69 -15.70 -24.88
C PRO A 181 18.51 -14.65 -24.15
N GLN A 182 19.28 -13.86 -24.91
CA GLN A 182 20.15 -12.79 -24.36
C GLN A 182 19.34 -11.60 -23.81
N ASP A 183 18.10 -11.43 -24.25
CA ASP A 183 17.15 -10.38 -23.90
C ASP A 183 16.02 -10.89 -22.99
N ALA A 184 16.19 -12.08 -22.41
CA ALA A 184 15.22 -12.65 -21.50
C ALA A 184 15.44 -12.13 -20.06
N HIS A 185 14.37 -11.64 -19.46
CA HIS A 185 14.28 -11.18 -18.07
C HIS A 185 13.37 -12.07 -17.22
N VAL A 186 12.46 -12.81 -17.85
CA VAL A 186 11.54 -13.75 -17.18
C VAL A 186 11.39 -14.99 -18.05
N LEU A 187 11.37 -16.16 -17.42
CA LEU A 187 10.97 -17.44 -17.98
C LEU A 187 9.54 -17.74 -17.55
N ASP A 188 8.65 -17.92 -18.52
CA ASP A 188 7.24 -18.28 -18.32
C ASP A 188 7.02 -19.76 -18.65
N LEU A 189 6.25 -20.47 -17.84
CA LEU A 189 6.08 -21.92 -17.94
C LEU A 189 4.65 -22.36 -17.64
N LYS A 190 4.16 -23.31 -18.43
CA LYS A 190 3.00 -24.14 -18.13
C LYS A 190 3.25 -25.58 -18.53
N PHE A 191 2.61 -26.50 -17.84
CA PHE A 191 2.80 -27.94 -18.05
C PHE A 191 1.52 -28.57 -18.55
N MET A 192 1.65 -29.62 -19.35
CA MET A 192 0.50 -30.30 -19.95
C MET A 192 0.78 -31.78 -20.20
N ASP A 193 -0.27 -32.57 -20.37
CA ASP A 193 -0.17 -34.01 -20.63
C ASP A 193 0.02 -34.38 -22.11
N SER A 194 -0.01 -33.41 -23.01
CA SER A 194 0.07 -33.60 -24.46
C SER A 194 0.97 -32.57 -25.15
N ASP A 195 1.55 -32.94 -26.29
CA ASP A 195 2.28 -32.06 -27.20
C ASP A 195 1.38 -31.21 -28.10
N VAL A 196 0.09 -31.55 -28.19
CA VAL A 196 -0.91 -30.79 -28.93
C VAL A 196 -2.05 -30.42 -27.97
N PRO A 197 -2.09 -29.19 -27.45
CA PRO A 197 -3.14 -28.77 -26.53
C PRO A 197 -4.52 -28.92 -27.19
N SER A 198 -5.43 -29.60 -26.49
CA SER A 198 -6.84 -29.73 -26.86
C SER A 198 -7.71 -29.31 -25.69
N GLU A 199 -9.02 -29.10 -25.90
CA GLU A 199 -9.95 -28.76 -24.82
C GLU A 199 -10.01 -29.81 -23.70
N VAL A 200 -9.59 -31.05 -23.98
CA VAL A 200 -9.55 -32.15 -22.99
C VAL A 200 -8.17 -32.36 -22.36
N SER A 201 -7.15 -31.64 -22.80
CA SER A 201 -5.79 -31.76 -22.26
C SER A 201 -5.75 -31.24 -20.83
N GLN A 202 -5.09 -32.01 -19.95
CA GLN A 202 -4.82 -31.52 -18.60
C GLN A 202 -3.66 -30.52 -18.69
N VAL A 203 -3.86 -29.36 -18.06
CA VAL A 203 -2.86 -28.29 -18.00
C VAL A 203 -2.65 -27.92 -16.54
N ASP A 204 -1.39 -27.81 -16.13
CA ASP A 204 -1.01 -27.10 -14.92
C ASP A 204 -0.40 -25.75 -15.30
N ASP A 205 -1.22 -24.72 -15.22
CA ASP A 205 -0.90 -23.31 -15.47
C ASP A 205 -0.96 -22.48 -14.17
N ASN A 206 -0.78 -23.12 -13.01
CA ASN A 206 -0.81 -22.45 -11.71
C ASN A 206 -2.12 -21.67 -11.45
N ASN A 207 -3.27 -22.25 -11.85
CA ASN A 207 -4.59 -21.61 -11.81
C ASN A 207 -4.70 -20.35 -12.70
N GLY A 208 -4.18 -20.44 -13.92
CA GLY A 208 -4.19 -19.36 -14.91
C GLY A 208 -3.21 -18.22 -14.60
N MET A 209 -2.24 -18.45 -13.71
CA MET A 209 -1.22 -17.48 -13.33
C MET A 209 0.13 -17.78 -13.99
N ASP A 210 0.30 -18.98 -14.55
CA ASP A 210 1.55 -19.57 -15.01
C ASP A 210 2.62 -19.68 -13.92
N TYR A 211 3.70 -20.39 -14.23
CA TYR A 211 4.91 -20.44 -13.41
C TYR A 211 5.96 -19.50 -13.98
N HIS A 212 6.63 -18.77 -13.09
CA HIS A 212 7.57 -17.71 -13.47
C HIS A 212 8.88 -17.85 -12.74
N THR A 213 9.97 -17.66 -13.48
CA THR A 213 11.33 -17.56 -12.92
C THR A 213 12.01 -16.33 -13.50
N VAL A 214 12.59 -15.48 -12.65
CA VAL A 214 13.36 -14.32 -13.12
C VAL A 214 14.70 -14.75 -13.69
N ILE A 215 15.07 -14.11 -14.79
CA ILE A 215 16.35 -14.27 -15.47
C ILE A 215 17.16 -12.98 -15.25
N VAL A 216 18.38 -13.13 -14.77
CA VAL A 216 19.28 -12.00 -14.52
C VAL A 216 20.12 -11.70 -15.76
N ASN A 217 20.67 -10.49 -15.84
CA ASN A 217 21.57 -10.03 -16.91
C ASN A 217 20.96 -10.01 -18.32
N GLY A 218 19.62 -10.02 -18.43
CA GLY A 218 18.93 -9.80 -19.71
C GLY A 218 19.27 -8.43 -20.32
N SER A 219 19.55 -8.42 -21.62
CA SER A 219 19.77 -7.20 -22.40
C SER A 219 18.45 -6.56 -22.83
N GLY A 220 18.42 -5.22 -22.87
CA GLY A 220 17.21 -4.48 -23.24
C GLY A 220 16.29 -4.17 -22.05
N PRO A 221 15.10 -3.58 -22.32
CA PRO A 221 14.17 -3.21 -21.27
C PRO A 221 13.41 -4.44 -20.76
N ALA A 222 13.41 -4.62 -19.44
CA ALA A 222 12.53 -5.59 -18.79
C ALA A 222 11.05 -5.23 -19.01
N PRO A 223 10.13 -6.21 -18.98
CA PRO A 223 8.70 -5.93 -19.02
C PRO A 223 8.27 -5.05 -17.84
N ILE A 224 7.72 -3.87 -18.14
CA ILE A 224 7.23 -2.90 -17.15
C ILE A 224 5.72 -2.76 -17.30
N LEU A 225 4.99 -2.86 -16.19
CA LEU A 225 3.56 -2.56 -16.12
C LEU A 225 3.32 -1.10 -15.79
N LYS A 226 2.28 -0.51 -16.38
CA LYS A 226 1.68 0.76 -15.98
C LYS A 226 0.36 0.49 -15.26
N VAL A 227 0.39 0.54 -13.92
CA VAL A 227 -0.75 0.21 -13.06
C VAL A 227 -1.35 1.47 -12.45
N VAL A 228 -2.66 1.65 -12.62
CA VAL A 228 -3.41 2.71 -11.96
C VAL A 228 -4.30 2.10 -10.88
N HIS A 229 -4.03 2.44 -9.62
CA HIS A 229 -4.91 2.10 -8.51
C HIS A 229 -6.01 3.16 -8.39
N VAL A 230 -7.26 2.73 -8.29
CA VAL A 230 -8.41 3.60 -8.02
C VAL A 230 -8.98 3.20 -6.67
N ALA A 231 -8.78 4.04 -5.66
CA ALA A 231 -9.16 3.76 -4.28
C ALA A 231 -9.82 4.99 -3.63
N VAL A 232 -10.62 4.74 -2.59
CA VAL A 232 -11.24 5.82 -1.80
C VAL A 232 -10.52 6.08 -0.48
N GLU A 233 -9.53 5.24 -0.13
CA GLU A 233 -8.66 5.38 1.03
C GLU A 233 -7.21 5.20 0.59
N MET A 234 -6.30 5.96 1.22
CA MET A 234 -4.86 5.85 1.10
C MET A 234 -4.22 6.35 2.39
N ALA A 235 -3.41 5.52 3.04
CA ALA A 235 -2.71 5.91 4.26
C ALA A 235 -1.47 6.78 3.92
N PRO A 236 -1.11 7.78 4.74
CA PRO A 236 -1.83 8.26 5.92
C PRO A 236 -2.90 9.33 5.62
N ILE A 237 -3.07 9.72 4.36
CA ILE A 237 -3.83 10.93 3.99
C ILE A 237 -5.35 10.81 4.19
N ALA A 238 -5.94 9.64 3.95
CA ALA A 238 -7.38 9.40 4.05
C ALA A 238 -7.65 7.92 4.36
N LYS A 239 -8.01 7.59 5.61
CA LYS A 239 -8.10 6.20 6.09
C LYS A 239 -9.20 6.03 7.14
N VAL A 240 -9.95 4.94 7.03
CA VAL A 240 -10.93 4.47 8.04
C VAL A 240 -10.61 3.04 8.49
N GLY A 241 -10.16 2.19 7.56
CA GLY A 241 -9.83 0.79 7.81
C GLY A 241 -8.43 0.40 7.38
N GLY A 242 -8.20 -0.90 7.19
CA GLY A 242 -6.92 -1.43 6.71
C GLY A 242 -6.71 -1.25 5.19
N MET A 243 -7.75 -0.87 4.44
CA MET A 243 -7.65 -0.68 2.99
C MET A 243 -6.62 0.41 2.63
N GLY A 244 -6.64 1.54 3.35
CA GLY A 244 -5.68 2.62 3.09
C GLY A 244 -4.22 2.19 3.26
N ASP A 245 -3.90 1.34 4.24
CA ASP A 245 -2.54 0.79 4.42
C ASP A 245 -2.15 -0.12 3.25
N VAL A 246 -3.10 -0.94 2.80
CA VAL A 246 -2.88 -1.88 1.70
C VAL A 246 -2.63 -1.15 0.39
N VAL A 247 -3.44 -0.13 0.08
CA VAL A 247 -3.30 0.65 -1.17
C VAL A 247 -1.92 1.28 -1.24
N THR A 248 -1.51 2.00 -0.18
CA THR A 248 -0.20 2.66 -0.14
C THR A 248 0.94 1.65 -0.24
N ALA A 249 0.92 0.60 0.59
CA ALA A 249 2.04 -0.32 0.67
C ALA A 249 2.14 -1.26 -0.54
N LEU A 250 1.02 -1.68 -1.13
CA LEU A 250 1.01 -2.47 -2.37
C LEU A 250 1.51 -1.64 -3.56
N ALA A 251 1.04 -0.39 -3.70
CA ALA A 251 1.48 0.50 -4.76
C ALA A 251 2.98 0.75 -4.68
N ARG A 252 3.50 0.98 -3.47
CA ARG A 252 4.93 1.12 -3.22
C ARG A 252 5.71 -0.15 -3.55
N ALA A 253 5.27 -1.31 -3.08
CA ALA A 253 5.95 -2.58 -3.37
C ALA A 253 5.96 -2.91 -4.88
N THR A 254 4.89 -2.55 -5.59
CA THR A 254 4.80 -2.71 -7.05
C THR A 254 5.77 -1.75 -7.77
N GLN A 255 5.97 -0.53 -7.24
CA GLN A 255 7.00 0.39 -7.72
C GLN A 255 8.42 -0.12 -7.44
N GLU A 256 8.67 -0.66 -6.25
CA GLU A 256 9.94 -1.28 -5.85
C GLU A 256 10.28 -2.52 -6.71
N ASP A 257 9.26 -3.18 -7.26
CA ASP A 257 9.40 -4.27 -8.24
C ASP A 257 9.72 -3.79 -9.68
N GLY A 258 9.83 -2.47 -9.89
CA GLY A 258 10.24 -1.87 -11.16
C GLY A 258 9.10 -1.45 -12.09
N HIS A 259 7.85 -1.46 -11.60
CA HIS A 259 6.69 -1.06 -12.37
C HIS A 259 6.31 0.41 -12.15
N GLN A 260 5.55 0.99 -13.09
CA GLN A 260 5.02 2.34 -12.96
C GLN A 260 3.65 2.29 -12.28
N VAL A 261 3.49 3.02 -11.18
CA VAL A 261 2.26 3.00 -10.37
C VAL A 261 1.80 4.42 -10.08
N GLU A 262 0.49 4.65 -10.22
CA GLU A 262 -0.17 5.90 -9.79
C GLU A 262 -1.45 5.56 -9.04
N VAL A 263 -1.70 6.24 -7.91
CA VAL A 263 -2.92 6.05 -7.10
C VAL A 263 -3.85 7.24 -7.28
N PHE A 264 -5.10 6.98 -7.63
CA PHE A 264 -6.17 7.97 -7.64
C PHE A 264 -7.00 7.88 -6.37
N VAL A 265 -7.19 9.02 -5.71
CA VAL A 265 -7.97 9.14 -4.46
C VAL A 265 -8.87 10.39 -4.53
N PRO A 266 -10.07 10.39 -3.93
CA PRO A 266 -10.84 11.62 -3.80
C PRO A 266 -10.10 12.65 -2.94
N HIS A 267 -10.22 13.92 -3.32
CA HIS A 267 -9.73 15.03 -2.50
C HIS A 267 -10.76 15.32 -1.40
N TYR A 268 -10.56 14.76 -0.20
CA TYR A 268 -11.43 15.00 0.95
C TYR A 268 -11.02 16.26 1.71
N ASP A 269 -12.00 17.00 2.24
CA ASP A 269 -11.75 18.12 3.15
C ASP A 269 -11.03 17.73 4.45
N ILE A 270 -11.21 16.48 4.90
CA ILE A 270 -10.57 15.92 6.10
C ILE A 270 -9.23 15.23 5.84
N ALA A 271 -8.72 15.25 4.61
CA ALA A 271 -7.47 14.57 4.30
C ALA A 271 -6.26 15.32 4.89
N GLN A 272 -5.26 14.55 5.33
CA GLN A 272 -4.01 15.07 5.91
C GLN A 272 -3.01 15.44 4.80
N PHE A 273 -3.25 16.56 4.11
CA PHE A 273 -2.42 17.00 2.97
C PHE A 273 -0.98 17.35 3.35
N GLU A 274 -0.68 17.55 4.63
CA GLU A 274 0.69 17.67 5.15
C GLU A 274 1.55 16.43 4.88
N ASN A 275 0.92 15.26 4.66
CA ASN A 275 1.60 14.03 4.28
C ASN A 275 1.62 13.80 2.76
N VAL A 276 1.25 14.82 1.97
CA VAL A 276 1.37 14.80 0.50
C VAL A 276 2.52 15.70 0.11
N ASP A 277 3.67 15.08 -0.15
CA ASP A 277 4.83 15.81 -0.60
C ASP A 277 4.63 16.32 -2.03
N GLY A 278 5.20 17.49 -2.34
CA GLY A 278 5.09 18.10 -3.66
C GLY A 278 3.65 18.41 -4.09
N TYR A 279 2.72 18.53 -3.14
CA TYR A 279 1.31 18.79 -3.39
C TYR A 279 1.10 20.06 -4.21
N HIS A 280 0.51 19.92 -5.40
CA HIS A 280 0.23 21.05 -6.29
C HIS A 280 -0.98 20.81 -7.18
N ARG A 281 -1.59 21.90 -7.64
CA ARG A 281 -2.66 21.85 -8.65
C ARG A 281 -2.06 21.51 -10.01
N ALA A 282 -2.46 20.40 -10.60
CA ALA A 282 -1.99 19.91 -11.89
C ALA A 282 -2.91 20.28 -13.05
N GLY A 283 -4.17 20.65 -12.78
CA GLY A 283 -5.10 21.14 -13.80
C GLY A 283 -6.56 21.06 -13.37
N GLU A 284 -7.44 21.11 -14.36
CA GLU A 284 -8.88 20.92 -14.21
C GLU A 284 -9.46 20.30 -15.48
N PHE A 285 -10.64 19.69 -15.36
CA PHE A 285 -11.43 19.20 -16.49
C PHE A 285 -12.92 19.27 -16.16
N LYS A 286 -13.77 19.23 -17.19
CA LYS A 286 -15.22 19.13 -17.01
C LYS A 286 -15.63 17.66 -16.98
N HIS A 287 -16.40 17.29 -15.97
CA HIS A 287 -17.03 15.98 -15.86
C HIS A 287 -18.50 16.17 -15.48
N GLU A 288 -19.40 15.61 -16.29
CA GLU A 288 -20.83 15.90 -16.25
C GLU A 288 -21.11 17.42 -16.27
N LYS A 289 -21.69 17.97 -15.20
CA LYS A 289 -22.04 19.39 -15.03
C LYS A 289 -21.09 20.13 -14.08
N THR A 290 -19.98 19.51 -13.71
CA THR A 290 -19.07 19.98 -12.65
C THR A 290 -17.66 20.13 -13.19
N VAL A 291 -16.94 21.15 -12.74
CA VAL A 291 -15.49 21.24 -12.94
C VAL A 291 -14.81 20.41 -11.85
N VAL A 292 -13.87 19.57 -12.25
CA VAL A 292 -13.05 18.75 -11.35
C VAL A 292 -11.64 19.30 -11.38
N GLN A 293 -11.18 19.77 -10.23
CA GLN A 293 -9.82 20.22 -10.02
C GLN A 293 -8.93 19.02 -9.72
N VAL A 294 -7.74 19.00 -10.32
CA VAL A 294 -6.80 17.88 -10.20
C VAL A 294 -5.57 18.36 -9.45
N TYR A 295 -5.22 17.63 -8.40
CA TYR A 295 -4.00 17.84 -7.63
C TYR A 295 -3.11 16.61 -7.74
N LYS A 296 -1.79 16.82 -7.68
CA LYS A 296 -0.80 15.75 -7.71
C LYS A 296 0.22 15.94 -6.60
N GLY A 297 0.82 14.84 -6.18
CA GLY A 297 1.91 14.80 -5.21
C GLY A 297 2.40 13.38 -5.01
N TRP A 298 3.09 13.15 -3.89
CA TRP A 298 3.59 11.84 -3.48
C TRP A 298 3.19 11.55 -2.05
N VAL A 299 2.78 10.31 -1.79
CA VAL A 299 2.46 9.81 -0.46
C VAL A 299 3.31 8.57 -0.26
N GLU A 300 4.21 8.58 0.72
CA GLU A 300 5.16 7.48 0.96
C GLU A 300 5.93 7.07 -0.31
N ASP A 301 6.41 8.06 -1.07
CA ASP A 301 7.10 7.93 -2.37
C ASP A 301 6.24 7.35 -3.52
N VAL A 302 4.93 7.17 -3.32
CA VAL A 302 4.00 6.71 -4.35
C VAL A 302 3.32 7.93 -5.02
N PRO A 303 3.36 8.04 -6.36
CA PRO A 303 2.64 9.09 -7.08
C PRO A 303 1.13 9.02 -6.81
N VAL A 304 0.54 10.14 -6.38
CA VAL A 304 -0.90 10.27 -6.12
C VAL A 304 -1.54 11.37 -6.97
N THR A 305 -2.72 11.08 -7.52
CA THR A 305 -3.60 12.08 -8.14
C THR A 305 -4.89 12.20 -7.34
N LEU A 306 -5.20 13.42 -6.92
CA LEU A 306 -6.36 13.76 -6.09
C LEU A 306 -7.39 14.54 -6.94
N LEU A 307 -8.64 14.08 -6.92
CA LEU A 307 -9.73 14.71 -7.68
C LEU A 307 -10.68 15.46 -6.76
N ARG A 308 -10.81 16.77 -6.96
CA ARG A 308 -11.70 17.66 -6.20
C ARG A 308 -12.80 18.22 -7.10
N PRO A 309 -14.02 17.68 -7.08
CA PRO A 309 -15.14 18.26 -7.80
C PRO A 309 -15.73 19.48 -7.09
N GLU A 310 -16.07 20.52 -7.85
CA GLU A 310 -16.67 21.76 -7.32
C GLU A 310 -18.11 21.60 -6.80
N ASN A 311 -18.72 20.42 -6.98
CA ASN A 311 -20.04 20.11 -6.42
C ASN A 311 -20.00 19.77 -4.92
N GLY A 312 -18.82 19.74 -4.30
CA GLY A 312 -18.65 19.50 -2.87
C GLY A 312 -18.87 18.06 -2.42
N PHE A 313 -18.89 17.07 -3.32
CA PHE A 313 -19.12 15.66 -2.94
C PHE A 313 -18.12 15.13 -1.89
N PHE A 314 -16.91 15.67 -1.85
CA PHE A 314 -15.87 15.25 -0.89
C PHE A 314 -15.54 16.32 0.16
N ASP A 315 -16.28 17.43 0.18
CA ASP A 315 -16.17 18.52 1.16
C ASP A 315 -17.28 18.37 2.23
N VAL A 316 -17.29 17.24 2.93
CA VAL A 316 -18.43 16.80 3.78
C VAL A 316 -18.06 16.28 5.16
N GLY A 317 -16.79 16.41 5.56
CA GLY A 317 -16.32 16.06 6.91
C GLY A 317 -16.12 14.56 7.18
N CYS A 318 -16.29 13.70 6.18
CA CYS A 318 -16.16 12.24 6.35
C CYS A 318 -15.92 11.50 5.01
N ILE A 319 -15.28 10.34 5.08
CA ILE A 319 -15.12 9.43 3.93
C ILE A 319 -16.45 8.68 3.66
N TYR A 320 -17.03 8.05 4.68
CA TYR A 320 -18.24 7.20 4.58
C TYR A 320 -19.39 7.68 5.47
N GLY A 321 -20.59 7.14 5.22
CA GLY A 321 -21.69 7.15 6.19
C GLY A 321 -22.75 8.22 5.94
N ARG A 322 -22.78 8.83 4.75
CA ARG A 322 -23.77 9.87 4.40
C ARG A 322 -25.02 9.34 3.70
N GLY A 323 -25.05 8.05 3.39
CA GLY A 323 -26.15 7.40 2.65
C GLY A 323 -26.10 7.65 1.14
N ASP A 324 -25.26 8.57 0.66
CA ASP A 324 -25.02 8.88 -0.75
C ASP A 324 -23.66 8.36 -1.27
N ASP A 325 -22.95 7.55 -0.46
CA ASP A 325 -21.59 7.08 -0.75
C ASP A 325 -21.44 6.45 -2.14
N HIS A 326 -22.43 5.67 -2.58
CA HIS A 326 -22.46 5.07 -3.92
C HIS A 326 -22.47 6.12 -5.04
N VAL A 327 -23.21 7.22 -4.89
CA VAL A 327 -23.27 8.31 -5.88
C VAL A 327 -21.92 9.03 -5.94
N ARG A 328 -21.36 9.34 -4.78
CA ARG A 328 -20.08 10.07 -4.67
C ARG A 328 -18.94 9.28 -5.29
N PHE A 329 -18.83 8.00 -4.95
CA PHE A 329 -17.75 7.15 -5.45
C PHE A 329 -17.91 6.78 -6.93
N ASP A 330 -19.14 6.75 -7.45
CA ASP A 330 -19.38 6.59 -8.89
C ASP A 330 -18.94 7.79 -9.70
N PHE A 331 -19.30 8.98 -9.22
CA PHE A 331 -18.80 10.22 -9.79
C PHE A 331 -17.27 10.22 -9.79
N PHE A 332 -16.62 9.88 -8.67
CA PHE A 332 -15.16 9.86 -8.60
C PHE A 332 -14.52 8.84 -9.55
N THR A 333 -15.11 7.64 -9.64
CA THR A 333 -14.60 6.58 -10.50
C THR A 333 -14.71 6.98 -11.98
N ASP A 334 -15.84 7.53 -12.40
CA ASP A 334 -16.03 7.97 -13.79
C ASP A 334 -15.21 9.24 -14.11
N ALA A 335 -15.06 10.16 -13.16
CA ALA A 335 -14.17 11.31 -13.27
C ALA A 335 -12.70 10.88 -13.44
N THR A 336 -12.26 9.85 -12.72
CA THR A 336 -10.92 9.26 -12.87
C THR A 336 -10.70 8.75 -14.28
N LEU A 337 -11.62 7.93 -14.80
CA LEU A 337 -11.52 7.42 -16.17
C LEU A 337 -11.59 8.55 -17.22
N THR A 338 -12.39 9.58 -16.98
CA THR A 338 -12.48 10.77 -17.83
C THR A 338 -11.14 11.51 -17.86
N TRP A 339 -10.50 11.70 -16.72
CA TRP A 339 -9.19 12.32 -16.63
C TRP A 339 -8.13 11.52 -17.40
N LEU A 340 -8.04 10.21 -17.18
CA LEU A 340 -7.11 9.33 -17.89
C LEU A 340 -7.29 9.44 -19.41
N ARG A 341 -8.56 9.41 -19.88
CA ARG A 341 -8.89 9.58 -21.30
C ARG A 341 -8.47 10.95 -21.82
N SER A 342 -8.70 12.02 -21.06
CA SER A 342 -8.31 13.38 -21.45
C SER A 342 -6.80 13.55 -21.61
N LYS A 343 -6.01 12.75 -20.89
CA LYS A 343 -4.55 12.72 -20.96
C LYS A 343 -3.99 11.69 -21.93
N GLN A 344 -4.86 10.87 -22.53
CA GLN A 344 -4.45 9.72 -23.37
C GLN A 344 -3.41 8.86 -22.65
N GLN A 345 -3.60 8.66 -21.34
CA GLN A 345 -2.63 7.98 -20.51
C GLN A 345 -2.55 6.50 -20.91
N GLU A 346 -1.35 6.00 -21.16
CA GLU A 346 -1.12 4.57 -21.37
C GLU A 346 -1.24 3.85 -20.04
N VAL A 347 -2.16 2.90 -19.95
CA VAL A 347 -2.44 2.12 -18.75
C VAL A 347 -2.59 0.67 -19.15
N ASP A 348 -1.83 -0.21 -18.51
CA ASP A 348 -1.93 -1.65 -18.70
C ASP A 348 -3.00 -2.24 -17.79
N VAL A 349 -3.06 -1.81 -16.52
CA VAL A 349 -4.01 -2.31 -15.54
C VAL A 349 -4.67 -1.19 -14.77
N ILE A 350 -6.01 -1.23 -14.68
CA ILE A 350 -6.77 -0.48 -13.70
C ILE A 350 -7.12 -1.42 -12.54
N HIS A 351 -6.52 -1.14 -11.38
CA HIS A 351 -6.75 -1.88 -10.15
C HIS A 351 -7.75 -1.14 -9.27
N THR A 352 -8.90 -1.77 -9.06
CA THR A 352 -10.00 -1.26 -8.23
C THR A 352 -10.01 -1.93 -6.86
N HIS A 353 -10.44 -1.19 -5.85
CA HIS A 353 -10.45 -1.61 -4.46
C HIS A 353 -11.87 -1.47 -3.89
N ASP A 354 -12.45 -2.62 -3.52
CA ASP A 354 -13.81 -2.78 -3.01
C ASP A 354 -14.93 -2.19 -3.89
N TRP A 355 -16.15 -2.21 -3.37
CA TRP A 355 -17.38 -1.79 -4.02
C TRP A 355 -17.41 -0.33 -4.47
N GLN A 356 -16.59 0.53 -3.85
CA GLN A 356 -16.56 1.97 -4.09
C GLN A 356 -16.04 2.27 -5.48
N THR A 357 -15.02 1.55 -5.93
CA THR A 357 -14.37 1.78 -7.23
C THR A 357 -14.56 0.64 -8.22
N ALA A 358 -15.32 -0.40 -7.84
CA ALA A 358 -15.73 -1.50 -8.72
C ALA A 358 -16.35 -1.00 -10.04
N ALA A 359 -16.93 0.22 -10.06
CA ALA A 359 -17.50 0.80 -11.27
C ALA A 359 -16.53 0.97 -12.43
N ALA A 360 -15.23 1.10 -12.16
CA ALA A 360 -14.23 1.17 -13.20
C ALA A 360 -14.10 -0.14 -13.99
N THR A 361 -14.47 -1.29 -13.42
CA THR A 361 -14.33 -2.58 -14.11
C THR A 361 -15.34 -2.73 -15.25
N TRP A 362 -16.59 -2.29 -15.06
CA TRP A 362 -17.60 -2.34 -16.12
C TRP A 362 -17.64 -1.08 -17.00
N ALA A 363 -17.16 0.06 -16.51
CA ALA A 363 -16.98 1.25 -17.35
C ALA A 363 -15.80 1.06 -18.33
N GLY A 364 -14.72 0.41 -17.86
CA GLY A 364 -13.56 0.05 -18.66
C GLY A 364 -12.70 1.23 -19.14
N TYR A 365 -11.48 0.91 -19.53
CA TYR A 365 -10.54 1.83 -20.15
C TYR A 365 -9.87 1.19 -21.37
N PRO A 366 -9.63 1.93 -22.47
CA PRO A 366 -9.06 1.36 -23.68
C PRO A 366 -7.76 0.61 -23.41
N ASN A 367 -7.69 -0.65 -23.85
CA ASN A 367 -6.51 -1.53 -23.77
C ASN A 367 -6.05 -1.93 -22.36
N ALA A 368 -6.61 -1.34 -21.29
CA ALA A 368 -6.30 -1.75 -19.93
C ALA A 368 -7.09 -3.00 -19.52
N ALA A 369 -6.42 -3.93 -18.86
CA ALA A 369 -7.06 -4.95 -18.06
C ALA A 369 -7.57 -4.38 -16.74
N THR A 370 -8.51 -5.07 -16.12
CA THR A 370 -9.16 -4.63 -14.87
C THR A 370 -8.97 -5.68 -13.78
N ALA A 371 -8.45 -5.24 -12.64
CA ALA A 371 -8.32 -6.03 -11.43
C ALA A 371 -9.26 -5.48 -10.34
N LEU A 372 -9.89 -6.36 -9.57
CA LEU A 372 -10.73 -5.98 -8.43
C LEU A 372 -10.22 -6.67 -7.15
N THR A 373 -9.79 -5.91 -6.15
CA THR A 373 -9.54 -6.45 -4.81
C THR A 373 -10.76 -6.24 -3.92
N VAL A 374 -11.33 -7.30 -3.38
CA VAL A 374 -12.31 -7.27 -2.30
C VAL A 374 -11.57 -7.27 -0.97
N HIS A 375 -11.66 -6.20 -0.18
CA HIS A 375 -11.08 -6.15 1.17
C HIS A 375 -12.10 -6.55 2.23
N ASN A 376 -13.38 -6.32 1.99
CA ASN A 376 -14.44 -6.74 2.90
C ASN A 376 -15.78 -6.97 2.19
N LEU A 377 -16.18 -8.24 2.06
CA LEU A 377 -17.41 -8.64 1.37
C LEU A 377 -18.70 -8.25 2.14
N GLN A 378 -18.62 -7.72 3.36
CA GLN A 378 -19.81 -7.27 4.08
C GLN A 378 -20.44 -6.00 3.52
N PHE A 379 -19.73 -5.25 2.69
CA PHE A 379 -20.19 -3.96 2.16
C PHE A 379 -20.32 -3.98 0.65
N GLY A 380 -21.37 -3.33 0.13
CA GLY A 380 -21.54 -3.11 -1.31
C GLY A 380 -21.62 -4.39 -2.16
N VAL A 381 -22.20 -5.46 -1.60
CA VAL A 381 -22.30 -6.79 -2.19
C VAL A 381 -22.76 -6.78 -3.66
N ASP A 382 -23.82 -6.02 -3.98
CA ASP A 382 -24.35 -5.95 -5.35
C ASP A 382 -23.35 -5.35 -6.35
N ARG A 383 -22.54 -4.40 -5.89
CA ARG A 383 -21.52 -3.73 -6.71
C ARG A 383 -20.27 -4.59 -6.84
N ILE A 384 -19.88 -5.28 -5.78
CA ILE A 384 -18.84 -6.31 -5.83
C ILE A 384 -19.25 -7.37 -6.84
N ARG A 385 -20.49 -7.88 -6.79
CA ARG A 385 -20.99 -8.85 -7.76
C ARG A 385 -20.83 -8.37 -9.20
N ARG A 386 -21.33 -7.17 -9.50
CA ARG A 386 -21.21 -6.58 -10.85
C ARG A 386 -19.75 -6.38 -11.25
N GLY A 387 -18.92 -5.96 -10.29
CA GLY A 387 -17.48 -5.79 -10.46
C GLY A 387 -16.78 -7.10 -10.80
N MET A 388 -17.11 -8.17 -10.06
CA MET A 388 -16.66 -9.53 -10.28
C MET A 388 -17.11 -10.06 -11.64
N GLU A 389 -18.35 -9.82 -12.05
CA GLU A 389 -18.83 -10.24 -13.38
C GLU A 389 -18.03 -9.55 -14.50
N SER A 390 -17.64 -8.29 -14.31
CA SER A 390 -17.06 -7.45 -15.37
C SER A 390 -15.53 -7.41 -15.42
N CYS A 391 -14.83 -7.63 -14.30
CA CYS A 391 -13.37 -7.51 -14.26
C CYS A 391 -12.66 -8.64 -15.01
N ASP A 392 -11.42 -8.41 -15.44
CA ASP A 392 -10.61 -9.45 -16.09
C ASP A 392 -10.05 -10.45 -15.07
N ILE A 393 -9.75 -9.97 -13.86
CA ILE A 393 -9.36 -10.79 -12.71
C ILE A 393 -9.82 -10.15 -11.40
N ALA A 394 -10.02 -10.97 -10.37
CA ALA A 394 -10.37 -10.51 -9.04
C ALA A 394 -9.51 -11.17 -7.96
N THR A 395 -9.35 -10.49 -6.84
CA THR A 395 -8.63 -10.99 -5.69
C THR A 395 -9.27 -10.57 -4.38
N THR A 396 -8.85 -11.21 -3.31
CA THR A 396 -9.09 -10.79 -1.94
C THR A 396 -7.84 -10.95 -1.10
N VAL A 397 -7.85 -10.37 0.08
CA VAL A 397 -6.68 -10.15 0.93
C VAL A 397 -6.17 -11.39 1.71
N SER A 398 -6.58 -12.60 1.33
CA SER A 398 -6.21 -13.87 1.98
C SER A 398 -6.66 -15.10 1.14
N PRO A 399 -5.80 -16.12 0.96
CA PRO A 399 -6.19 -17.43 0.44
C PRO A 399 -7.36 -18.08 1.20
N THR A 400 -7.25 -18.21 2.53
CA THR A 400 -8.31 -18.84 3.32
C THR A 400 -9.63 -18.08 3.21
N TYR A 401 -9.59 -16.74 3.25
CA TYR A 401 -10.81 -15.94 3.12
C TYR A 401 -11.43 -16.08 1.73
N ALA A 402 -10.62 -16.19 0.67
CA ALA A 402 -11.11 -16.44 -0.69
C ALA A 402 -11.93 -17.73 -0.75
N ASP A 403 -11.45 -18.79 -0.08
CA ASP A 403 -12.16 -20.07 0.03
C ASP A 403 -13.42 -19.95 0.90
N GLU A 404 -13.35 -19.26 2.04
CA GLU A 404 -14.49 -19.01 2.94
C GLU A 404 -15.66 -18.31 2.22
N VAL A 405 -15.36 -17.34 1.34
CA VAL A 405 -16.38 -16.56 0.61
C VAL A 405 -16.68 -17.07 -0.79
N ARG A 406 -16.02 -18.15 -1.24
CA ARG A 406 -16.09 -18.64 -2.63
C ARG A 406 -17.51 -18.95 -3.11
N PHE A 407 -18.37 -19.39 -2.20
CA PHE A 407 -19.76 -19.74 -2.48
C PHE A 407 -20.75 -18.61 -2.22
N HIS A 408 -20.27 -17.44 -1.79
CA HIS A 408 -21.11 -16.26 -1.65
C HIS A 408 -21.69 -15.85 -3.00
N HIS A 409 -22.96 -15.46 -3.05
CA HIS A 409 -23.69 -15.20 -4.31
C HIS A 409 -23.06 -14.09 -5.19
N ALA A 410 -22.26 -13.20 -4.61
CA ALA A 410 -21.51 -12.18 -5.34
C ALA A 410 -20.21 -12.71 -5.98
N ILE A 411 -19.66 -13.81 -5.47
CA ILE A 411 -18.37 -14.38 -5.89
C ILE A 411 -18.59 -15.64 -6.73
N ALA A 412 -19.50 -16.52 -6.30
CA ALA A 412 -19.73 -17.84 -6.89
C ALA A 412 -19.90 -17.85 -8.42
N PRO A 413 -20.61 -16.88 -9.06
CA PRO A 413 -20.74 -16.85 -10.52
C PRO A 413 -19.42 -16.57 -11.27
N SER A 414 -18.42 -16.01 -10.60
CA SER A 414 -17.13 -15.59 -11.18
C SER A 414 -15.94 -16.10 -10.37
N LYS A 415 -16.13 -17.20 -9.61
CA LYS A 415 -15.15 -17.74 -8.67
C LYS A 415 -13.83 -18.19 -9.34
N ASP A 416 -13.86 -18.53 -10.62
CA ASP A 416 -12.70 -19.09 -11.32
C ASP A 416 -11.62 -18.03 -11.65
N LYS A 417 -11.99 -16.74 -11.56
CA LYS A 417 -11.05 -15.61 -11.66
C LYS A 417 -10.83 -14.90 -10.32
N PHE A 418 -11.22 -15.53 -9.21
CA PHE A 418 -11.11 -14.97 -7.86
C PHE A 418 -10.00 -15.67 -7.08
N ILE A 419 -8.95 -14.93 -6.77
CA ILE A 419 -7.72 -15.47 -6.16
C ILE A 419 -7.53 -14.85 -4.77
N GLY A 420 -7.06 -15.61 -3.78
CA GLY A 420 -6.66 -15.02 -2.50
C GLY A 420 -5.18 -14.68 -2.47
N ILE A 421 -4.85 -13.42 -2.19
CA ILE A 421 -3.47 -12.95 -1.98
C ILE A 421 -3.39 -12.28 -0.62
N ARG A 422 -2.61 -12.88 0.31
CA ARG A 422 -2.40 -12.33 1.66
C ARG A 422 -1.80 -10.92 1.58
N ASN A 423 -2.28 -9.98 2.38
CA ASN A 423 -1.62 -8.68 2.52
C ASN A 423 -0.28 -8.76 3.25
N GLY A 424 0.61 -7.82 2.95
CA GLY A 424 1.79 -7.54 3.77
C GLY A 424 1.54 -6.47 4.84
N ILE A 425 2.50 -6.28 5.73
CA ILE A 425 2.61 -5.09 6.58
C ILE A 425 3.72 -4.17 6.08
N ASP A 426 3.57 -2.88 6.33
CA ASP A 426 4.65 -1.92 6.12
C ASP A 426 5.73 -2.11 7.18
N THR A 427 6.86 -2.72 6.81
CA THR A 427 7.95 -3.02 7.73
C THR A 427 8.81 -1.81 8.08
N ASP A 428 8.61 -0.67 7.42
CA ASP A 428 9.31 0.58 7.72
C ASP A 428 8.56 1.34 8.82
N ILE A 429 7.23 1.35 8.75
CA ILE A 429 6.35 1.88 9.80
C ILE A 429 6.40 0.98 11.05
N TRP A 430 6.28 -0.34 10.84
CA TRP A 430 6.25 -1.33 11.92
C TRP A 430 7.64 -1.95 12.13
N ASN A 431 8.55 -1.14 12.67
CA ASN A 431 9.95 -1.50 12.86
C ASN A 431 10.43 -1.31 14.31
N PRO A 432 10.43 -2.35 15.17
CA PRO A 432 10.82 -2.20 16.56
C PRO A 432 12.25 -1.68 16.77
N ALA A 433 13.12 -1.76 15.76
CA ALA A 433 14.49 -1.26 15.87
C ALA A 433 14.57 0.28 15.81
N ASN A 434 13.68 0.91 15.05
CA ASN A 434 13.69 2.35 14.76
C ASN A 434 12.36 3.04 15.12
N ASP A 435 11.51 2.37 15.89
CA ASP A 435 10.21 2.88 16.27
C ASP A 435 10.33 3.98 17.34
N LYS A 436 9.99 5.21 16.94
CA LYS A 436 10.06 6.42 17.77
C LYS A 436 9.14 6.39 19.00
N PHE A 437 8.15 5.50 19.02
CA PHE A 437 7.21 5.37 20.14
C PHE A 437 7.72 4.42 21.23
N LEU A 438 8.80 3.68 20.97
CA LEU A 438 9.40 2.78 21.93
C LEU A 438 10.47 3.48 22.78
N PRO A 439 10.57 3.15 24.08
CA PRO A 439 11.63 3.69 24.93
C PRO A 439 13.02 3.16 24.52
N VAL A 440 13.07 1.93 24.00
CA VAL A 440 14.29 1.26 23.54
C VAL A 440 13.98 0.52 22.25
N GLY A 441 14.68 0.85 21.18
CA GLY A 441 14.60 0.11 19.91
C GLY A 441 15.24 -1.28 20.03
N TYR A 442 14.64 -2.28 19.40
CA TYR A 442 15.10 -3.67 19.47
C TYR A 442 14.90 -4.47 18.19
N ASN A 443 15.63 -5.57 18.10
CA ASN A 443 15.52 -6.58 17.06
C ASN A 443 15.52 -7.98 17.71
N ARG A 444 15.60 -9.05 16.90
CA ARG A 444 15.57 -10.43 17.39
C ARG A 444 16.60 -10.74 18.49
N SER A 445 17.81 -10.19 18.41
CA SER A 445 18.89 -10.53 19.34
C SER A 445 18.74 -9.90 20.73
N ASN A 446 17.97 -8.82 20.86
CA ASN A 446 17.74 -8.11 22.13
C ASN A 446 16.25 -7.90 22.43
N ALA A 447 15.38 -8.72 21.84
CA ALA A 447 13.93 -8.60 21.95
C ALA A 447 13.45 -8.66 23.40
N ILE A 448 14.07 -9.50 24.24
CA ILE A 448 13.71 -9.64 25.66
C ILE A 448 13.82 -8.30 26.40
N ASP A 449 14.94 -7.59 26.24
CA ASP A 449 15.18 -6.32 26.94
C ASP A 449 14.33 -5.19 26.36
N GLY A 450 14.19 -5.13 25.03
CA GLY A 450 13.33 -4.16 24.36
C GLY A 450 11.85 -4.30 24.75
N LYS A 451 11.33 -5.53 24.74
CA LYS A 451 9.95 -5.82 25.18
C LYS A 451 9.76 -5.51 26.66
N ARG A 452 10.73 -5.81 27.53
CA ARG A 452 10.68 -5.46 28.95
C ARG A 452 10.59 -3.95 29.16
N ALA A 453 11.39 -3.17 28.43
CA ALA A 453 11.35 -1.70 28.49
C ALA A 453 9.99 -1.16 28.00
N ALA A 454 9.46 -1.71 26.90
CA ALA A 454 8.15 -1.34 26.39
C ALA A 454 7.00 -1.72 27.35
N ALA A 455 7.07 -2.89 27.99
CA ALA A 455 6.10 -3.34 28.99
C ALA A 455 6.08 -2.40 30.20
N ALA A 456 7.26 -2.00 30.70
CA ALA A 456 7.37 -1.05 31.80
C ALA A 456 6.75 0.32 31.46
N GLU A 457 7.03 0.85 30.26
CA GLU A 457 6.44 2.11 29.80
C GLU A 457 4.93 1.99 29.56
N LEU A 458 4.46 0.88 29.00
CA LEU A 458 3.04 0.59 28.84
C LEU A 458 2.31 0.60 30.19
N CYS A 459 2.85 -0.11 31.17
CA CYS A 459 2.29 -0.15 32.52
C CYS A 459 2.33 1.21 33.20
N ASN A 460 3.43 1.98 33.05
CA ASN A 460 3.53 3.34 33.55
C ASN A 460 2.44 4.26 32.95
N ARG A 461 2.26 4.25 31.63
CA ARG A 461 1.25 5.07 30.95
C ARG A 461 -0.19 4.76 31.34
N LEU A 462 -0.47 3.49 31.64
CA LEU A 462 -1.81 3.04 32.00
C LEU A 462 -2.03 2.94 33.52
N GLY A 463 -1.02 3.25 34.34
CA GLY A 463 -1.08 3.15 35.80
C GLY A 463 -1.29 1.71 36.27
N LEU A 464 -0.65 0.75 35.60
CA LEU A 464 -0.76 -0.68 35.88
C LEU A 464 0.42 -1.18 36.71
N GLU A 465 0.15 -2.22 37.49
CA GLU A 465 1.16 -3.03 38.13
C GLU A 465 1.60 -4.12 37.15
N HIS A 466 2.91 -4.34 37.03
CA HIS A 466 3.47 -5.50 36.32
C HIS A 466 4.23 -6.40 37.29
N PRO A 467 3.52 -7.28 38.03
CA PRO A 467 4.16 -8.26 38.87
C PRO A 467 5.13 -9.12 38.08
N GLU A 468 6.34 -9.28 38.62
CA GLU A 468 7.35 -10.14 38.05
C GLU A 468 6.78 -11.54 37.84
N GLY A 469 7.00 -12.10 36.66
CA GLY A 469 6.48 -13.42 36.32
C GLY A 469 5.07 -13.47 35.74
N SER A 470 4.35 -12.34 35.67
CA SER A 470 3.00 -12.30 35.08
C SER A 470 3.00 -11.79 33.63
N PRO A 471 2.25 -12.44 32.72
CA PRO A 471 2.17 -11.99 31.33
C PRO A 471 1.19 -10.82 31.18
N ILE A 472 1.39 -10.02 30.14
CA ILE A 472 0.47 -8.99 29.67
C ILE A 472 -0.23 -9.48 28.40
N VAL A 473 -1.56 -9.47 28.41
CA VAL A 473 -2.41 -9.79 27.25
C VAL A 473 -3.04 -8.51 26.71
N GLY A 474 -2.70 -8.15 25.47
CA GLY A 474 -3.16 -6.96 24.79
C GLY A 474 -4.27 -7.22 23.78
N VAL A 475 -5.11 -6.20 23.57
CA VAL A 475 -6.09 -6.12 22.48
C VAL A 475 -5.95 -4.75 21.82
N VAL A 476 -5.75 -4.73 20.49
CA VAL A 476 -5.81 -3.51 19.67
C VAL A 476 -6.84 -3.75 18.58
N SER A 477 -8.02 -3.16 18.71
CA SER A 477 -9.12 -3.44 17.78
C SER A 477 -10.24 -2.41 17.83
N ARG A 478 -11.01 -2.29 16.75
CA ARG A 478 -12.34 -1.68 16.80
C ARG A 478 -13.28 -2.62 17.56
N LEU A 479 -14.13 -2.10 18.44
CA LEU A 479 -15.03 -2.91 19.25
C LEU A 479 -16.39 -3.07 18.56
N THR A 480 -16.40 -3.90 17.51
CA THR A 480 -17.61 -4.26 16.75
C THR A 480 -17.90 -5.75 16.84
N ALA A 481 -19.13 -6.18 16.52
CA ALA A 481 -19.49 -7.60 16.52
C ALA A 481 -18.54 -8.48 15.67
N GLN A 482 -18.04 -7.96 14.54
CA GLN A 482 -17.01 -8.59 13.72
C GLN A 482 -15.77 -9.00 14.54
N LYS A 483 -15.36 -8.19 15.51
CA LYS A 483 -14.12 -8.38 16.26
C LYS A 483 -14.30 -9.24 17.51
N GLY A 484 -15.44 -9.92 17.63
CA GLY A 484 -15.68 -10.89 18.71
C GLY A 484 -15.74 -10.24 20.09
N ILE A 485 -16.45 -9.11 20.21
CA ILE A 485 -16.52 -8.35 21.47
C ILE A 485 -16.96 -9.19 22.68
N HIS A 486 -17.85 -10.17 22.51
CA HIS A 486 -18.25 -11.08 23.58
C HIS A 486 -17.09 -11.99 24.02
N LEU A 487 -16.27 -12.44 23.08
CA LEU A 487 -15.06 -13.21 23.35
C LEU A 487 -13.98 -12.37 24.02
N ILE A 488 -13.81 -11.09 23.60
CA ILE A 488 -12.89 -10.15 24.26
C ILE A 488 -13.30 -9.95 25.72
N LYS A 489 -14.60 -9.68 25.99
CA LYS A 489 -15.12 -9.52 27.34
C LYS A 489 -14.86 -10.78 28.18
N HIS A 490 -15.17 -11.96 27.67
CA HIS A 490 -14.91 -13.24 28.34
C HIS A 490 -13.43 -13.46 28.64
N ALA A 491 -12.56 -13.28 27.65
CA ALA A 491 -11.11 -13.46 27.80
C ALA A 491 -10.52 -12.51 28.85
N CYS A 492 -11.04 -11.27 28.95
CA CYS A 492 -10.63 -10.33 30.00
C CYS A 492 -10.77 -10.93 31.41
N TYR A 493 -11.92 -11.54 31.72
CA TYR A 493 -12.12 -12.22 33.00
C TYR A 493 -11.11 -13.35 33.19
N ARG A 494 -10.91 -14.19 32.17
CA ARG A 494 -10.05 -15.38 32.27
C ARG A 494 -8.58 -15.04 32.44
N VAL A 495 -8.10 -14.00 31.75
CA VAL A 495 -6.74 -13.47 31.89
C VAL A 495 -6.51 -12.97 33.33
N LEU A 496 -7.43 -12.17 33.86
CA LEU A 496 -7.32 -11.60 35.20
C LEU A 496 -7.46 -12.66 36.30
N GLU A 497 -8.36 -13.63 36.14
CA GLU A 497 -8.52 -14.77 37.06
C GLU A 497 -7.26 -15.63 37.17
N ARG A 498 -6.46 -15.71 36.11
CA ARG A 498 -5.18 -16.42 36.09
C ARG A 498 -4.01 -15.58 36.63
N GLY A 499 -4.24 -14.33 37.04
CA GLY A 499 -3.19 -13.46 37.59
C GLY A 499 -2.31 -12.80 36.52
N ALA A 500 -2.78 -12.70 35.28
CA ALA A 500 -2.16 -11.93 34.22
C ALA A 500 -2.71 -10.48 34.18
N THR A 501 -2.04 -9.60 33.44
CA THR A 501 -2.48 -8.21 33.23
C THR A 501 -3.18 -8.10 31.86
N PHE A 502 -4.29 -7.36 31.80
CA PHE A 502 -5.07 -7.18 30.56
C PHE A 502 -5.04 -5.72 30.09
N VAL A 503 -4.76 -5.50 28.80
CA VAL A 503 -4.75 -4.18 28.18
C VAL A 503 -5.63 -4.16 26.94
N LEU A 504 -6.49 -3.15 26.83
CA LEU A 504 -7.34 -2.95 25.66
C LEU A 504 -7.24 -1.52 25.14
N LEU A 505 -6.94 -1.38 23.85
CA LEU A 505 -7.03 -0.16 23.07
C LEU A 505 -8.04 -0.35 21.95
N GLY A 506 -9.10 0.46 21.95
CA GLY A 506 -10.16 0.33 20.95
C GLY A 506 -11.40 1.10 21.30
N ASN A 507 -12.13 1.58 20.30
CA ASN A 507 -13.42 2.25 20.49
C ASN A 507 -14.58 1.40 19.96
N ALA A 508 -15.75 1.51 20.60
CA ALA A 508 -16.99 0.94 20.10
C ALA A 508 -17.81 2.03 19.38
N PRO A 509 -18.08 1.92 18.06
CA PRO A 509 -18.96 2.85 17.37
C PRO A 509 -20.40 2.80 17.90
N ASP A 510 -20.83 1.64 18.38
CA ASP A 510 -22.13 1.43 19.00
C ASP A 510 -22.09 1.88 20.48
N PRO A 511 -22.92 2.86 20.88
CA PRO A 511 -22.97 3.34 22.26
C PRO A 511 -23.29 2.26 23.30
N ALA A 512 -24.08 1.24 22.94
CA ALA A 512 -24.42 0.14 23.84
C ALA A 512 -23.19 -0.73 24.12
N HIS A 513 -22.44 -1.10 23.08
CA HIS A 513 -21.18 -1.82 23.25
C HIS A 513 -20.15 -0.96 24.01
N GLN A 514 -20.10 0.35 23.76
CA GLN A 514 -19.21 1.25 24.52
C GLN A 514 -19.58 1.27 26.01
N HIS A 515 -20.87 1.28 26.34
CA HIS A 515 -21.36 1.23 27.72
C HIS A 515 -20.99 -0.08 28.41
N ASP A 516 -21.14 -1.22 27.72
CA ASP A 516 -20.72 -2.53 28.21
C ASP A 516 -19.22 -2.55 28.57
N PHE A 517 -18.37 -2.04 27.68
CA PHE A 517 -16.92 -2.00 27.92
C PHE A 517 -16.53 -1.02 29.02
N ASN A 518 -17.22 0.11 29.16
CA ASN A 518 -17.02 1.02 30.29
C ASN A 518 -17.38 0.35 31.62
N SER A 519 -18.47 -0.42 31.64
CA SER A 519 -18.92 -1.17 32.80
C SER A 519 -17.92 -2.27 33.17
N LEU A 520 -17.46 -3.03 32.18
CA LEU A 520 -16.40 -4.03 32.35
C LEU A 520 -15.11 -3.39 32.89
N ALA A 521 -14.68 -2.25 32.34
CA ALA A 521 -13.47 -1.57 32.77
C ALA A 521 -13.55 -1.13 34.24
N LYS A 522 -14.72 -0.62 34.67
CA LYS A 522 -14.97 -0.28 36.07
C LYS A 522 -14.92 -1.51 36.96
N GLU A 523 -15.62 -2.58 36.59
CA GLU A 523 -15.67 -3.82 37.35
C GLU A 523 -14.28 -4.45 37.50
N MET A 524 -13.50 -4.53 36.42
CA MET A 524 -12.17 -5.14 36.44
C MET A 524 -11.20 -4.31 37.28
N LYS A 525 -11.30 -2.98 37.25
CA LYS A 525 -10.49 -2.10 38.10
C LYS A 525 -10.80 -2.26 39.58
N GLU A 526 -12.07 -2.50 39.94
CA GLU A 526 -12.49 -2.74 41.32
C GLU A 526 -12.08 -4.15 41.81
N LYS A 527 -12.26 -5.17 40.98
CA LYS A 527 -11.98 -6.59 41.34
C LYS A 527 -10.49 -6.95 41.27
N TYR A 528 -9.75 -6.35 40.35
CA TYR A 528 -8.32 -6.58 40.12
C TYR A 528 -7.55 -5.25 40.00
N PRO A 529 -7.38 -4.50 41.11
CA PRO A 529 -6.69 -3.21 41.09
C PRO A 529 -5.30 -3.30 40.46
N GLY A 530 -4.98 -2.36 39.57
CA GLY A 530 -3.69 -2.30 38.87
C GLY A 530 -3.46 -3.36 37.79
N ARG A 531 -4.40 -4.29 37.55
CA ARG A 531 -4.21 -5.40 36.60
C ARG A 531 -4.88 -5.22 35.24
N SER A 532 -5.67 -4.17 35.05
CA SER A 532 -6.39 -3.94 33.79
C SER A 532 -6.34 -2.49 33.33
N GLY A 533 -5.98 -2.27 32.07
CA GLY A 533 -5.95 -0.94 31.43
C GLY A 533 -6.86 -0.90 30.21
N PHE A 534 -7.74 0.10 30.12
CA PHE A 534 -8.67 0.29 29.02
C PHE A 534 -8.54 1.70 28.43
N MET A 535 -8.38 1.80 27.12
CA MET A 535 -8.29 3.05 26.37
C MET A 535 -9.30 3.06 25.21
N PHE A 536 -10.35 3.86 25.33
CA PHE A 536 -11.47 3.90 24.38
C PHE A 536 -11.39 5.00 23.32
N LYS A 537 -10.18 5.23 22.78
CA LYS A 537 -9.93 6.21 21.71
C LYS A 537 -8.85 5.70 20.77
N TYR A 538 -8.70 6.37 19.63
CA TYR A 538 -7.52 6.19 18.79
C TYR A 538 -6.29 6.77 19.51
N ASP A 539 -5.23 5.97 19.61
CA ASP A 539 -3.96 6.36 20.22
C ASP A 539 -2.83 5.54 19.56
N GLU A 540 -2.22 6.13 18.53
CA GLU A 540 -1.17 5.46 17.76
C GLU A 540 0.07 5.14 18.61
N PRO A 541 0.66 6.09 19.37
CA PRO A 541 1.81 5.78 20.23
C PRO A 541 1.52 4.62 21.20
N LEU A 542 0.33 4.59 21.80
CA LEU A 542 -0.05 3.50 22.70
C LEU A 542 -0.20 2.16 21.97
N SER A 543 -0.69 2.15 20.72
CA SER A 543 -0.80 0.91 19.94
C SER A 543 0.57 0.25 19.71
N HIS A 544 1.60 1.04 19.38
CA HIS A 544 2.98 0.57 19.22
C HIS A 544 3.53 -0.01 20.53
N LEU A 545 3.28 0.65 21.66
CA LEU A 545 3.65 0.14 22.98
C LEU A 545 2.92 -1.15 23.35
N ILE A 546 1.64 -1.31 22.98
CA ILE A 546 0.91 -2.56 23.20
C ILE A 546 1.53 -3.69 22.38
N TYR A 547 1.82 -3.46 21.09
CA TYR A 547 2.48 -4.45 20.25
C TYR A 547 3.89 -4.80 20.74
N ALA A 548 4.62 -3.87 21.36
CA ALA A 548 5.95 -4.10 21.89
C ALA A 548 5.96 -4.75 23.29
N GLY A 549 5.13 -4.24 24.19
CA GLY A 549 5.16 -4.56 25.62
C GLY A 549 4.31 -5.75 26.04
N CYS A 550 3.33 -6.17 25.23
CA CYS A 550 2.54 -7.35 25.57
C CYS A 550 3.29 -8.65 25.30
N ASP A 551 2.96 -9.70 26.05
CA ASP A 551 3.42 -11.07 25.77
C ASP A 551 2.52 -11.73 24.73
N PHE A 552 1.21 -11.50 24.86
CA PHE A 552 0.19 -12.03 23.96
C PHE A 552 -0.67 -10.92 23.36
N LEU A 553 -1.05 -11.07 22.09
CA LEU A 553 -2.08 -10.24 21.45
C LEU A 553 -3.31 -11.10 21.13
N LEU A 554 -4.46 -10.74 21.69
CA LEU A 554 -5.71 -11.45 21.46
C LEU A 554 -6.47 -10.88 20.25
N VAL A 555 -6.79 -11.73 19.27
CA VAL A 555 -7.53 -11.36 18.05
C VAL A 555 -8.67 -12.37 17.79
N PRO A 556 -9.81 -12.28 18.51
CA PRO A 556 -10.86 -13.28 18.48
C PRO A 556 -11.94 -12.96 17.44
N SER A 557 -11.53 -12.49 16.26
CA SER A 557 -12.45 -12.01 15.22
C SER A 557 -13.39 -13.10 14.72
N MET A 558 -14.67 -12.76 14.57
CA MET A 558 -15.72 -13.63 14.03
C MET A 558 -15.52 -13.92 12.54
N PHE A 559 -14.94 -12.97 11.81
CA PHE A 559 -14.36 -13.15 10.50
C PHE A 559 -13.27 -12.08 10.32
N GLU A 560 -12.22 -12.42 9.59
CA GLU A 560 -11.09 -11.52 9.39
C GLU A 560 -10.52 -11.69 7.98
N PRO A 561 -10.90 -10.84 7.01
CA PRO A 561 -10.47 -11.01 5.63
C PRO A 561 -8.96 -11.14 5.51
N CYS A 562 -8.19 -10.32 6.22
CA CYS A 562 -6.74 -10.54 6.40
C CYS A 562 -6.35 -10.42 7.87
N GLY A 563 -6.60 -9.26 8.46
CA GLY A 563 -6.03 -8.88 9.76
C GLY A 563 -4.58 -8.45 9.58
N LEU A 564 -4.24 -7.25 10.04
CA LEU A 564 -2.85 -6.76 10.06
C LEU A 564 -2.23 -6.87 11.46
N THR A 565 -3.07 -6.86 12.50
CA THR A 565 -2.68 -6.72 13.90
C THR A 565 -1.84 -7.90 14.39
N GLN A 566 -2.12 -9.12 13.94
CA GLN A 566 -1.35 -10.32 14.27
C GLN A 566 0.04 -10.32 13.63
N MET A 567 0.16 -9.81 12.39
CA MET A 567 1.45 -9.68 11.72
C MET A 567 2.31 -8.60 12.37
N ILE A 568 1.68 -7.47 12.76
CA ILE A 568 2.34 -6.41 13.53
C ILE A 568 2.79 -6.95 14.89
N ALA A 569 1.94 -7.65 15.63
CA ALA A 569 2.33 -8.25 16.92
C ALA A 569 3.54 -9.17 16.78
N MET A 570 3.52 -10.10 15.81
CA MET A 570 4.64 -11.00 15.57
C MET A 570 5.93 -10.25 15.23
N ARG A 571 5.84 -9.18 14.44
CA ARG A 571 6.99 -8.31 14.11
C ARG A 571 7.64 -7.69 15.35
N TYR A 572 6.85 -7.40 16.38
CA TYR A 572 7.30 -6.86 17.66
C TYR A 572 7.57 -7.95 18.72
N GLY A 573 7.47 -9.22 18.35
CA GLY A 573 7.71 -10.36 19.25
C GLY A 573 6.59 -10.61 20.26
N THR A 574 5.38 -10.13 19.97
CA THR A 574 4.16 -10.43 20.74
C THR A 574 3.43 -11.60 20.11
N VAL A 575 3.09 -12.60 20.92
CA VAL A 575 2.57 -13.89 20.43
C VAL A 575 1.05 -13.78 20.20
N PRO A 576 0.56 -13.99 18.98
CA PRO A 576 -0.87 -13.89 18.70
C PRO A 576 -1.66 -15.08 19.26
N VAL A 577 -2.83 -14.78 19.83
CA VAL A 577 -3.87 -15.75 20.23
C VAL A 577 -5.12 -15.44 19.42
N VAL A 578 -5.46 -16.31 18.47
CA VAL A 578 -6.41 -15.95 17.40
C VAL A 578 -7.47 -17.01 17.16
N ARG A 579 -8.60 -16.59 16.60
CA ARG A 579 -9.56 -17.51 15.99
C ARG A 579 -9.08 -17.92 14.60
N ARG A 580 -9.25 -19.18 14.21
CA ARG A 580 -8.95 -19.68 12.85
C ARG A 580 -9.99 -19.16 11.84
N THR A 581 -9.71 -18.02 11.21
CA THR A 581 -10.54 -17.48 10.12
C THR A 581 -9.75 -16.53 9.22
N GLY A 582 -10.06 -16.55 7.92
CA GLY A 582 -9.44 -15.72 6.90
C GLY A 582 -7.92 -15.59 7.06
N GLY A 583 -7.38 -14.37 7.01
CA GLY A 583 -5.93 -14.18 7.08
C GLY A 583 -5.29 -14.50 8.43
N LEU A 584 -6.07 -14.65 9.52
CA LEU A 584 -5.53 -15.17 10.79
C LEU A 584 -5.14 -16.64 10.63
N ALA A 585 -5.94 -17.41 9.91
CA ALA A 585 -5.64 -18.81 9.61
C ALA A 585 -4.41 -18.94 8.70
N ASP A 586 -4.17 -17.99 7.80
CA ASP A 586 -3.01 -18.00 6.90
C ASP A 586 -1.69 -17.59 7.59
N THR A 587 -1.77 -16.85 8.70
CA THR A 587 -0.58 -16.20 9.30
C THR A 587 -0.19 -16.78 10.66
N VAL A 588 -1.13 -17.32 11.44
CA VAL A 588 -0.86 -17.83 12.79
C VAL A 588 -0.91 -19.34 12.82
N PHE A 589 0.25 -19.95 13.12
CA PHE A 589 0.50 -21.39 13.19
C PHE A 589 0.53 -21.85 14.63
N ASP A 590 -0.44 -22.70 14.98
CA ASP A 590 -0.62 -23.20 16.34
C ASP A 590 0.58 -24.04 16.80
N VAL A 591 1.00 -23.80 18.04
CA VAL A 591 2.15 -24.46 18.66
C VAL A 591 2.04 -25.97 18.80
N GLU A 592 0.82 -26.52 18.85
CA GLU A 592 0.58 -27.94 19.12
C GLU A 592 0.00 -28.65 17.90
N ASN A 593 -0.89 -27.99 17.16
CA ASN A 593 -1.77 -28.66 16.20
C ASN A 593 -1.42 -28.45 14.72
N ASP A 594 -0.44 -27.61 14.39
CA ASP A 594 -0.14 -27.23 12.99
C ASP A 594 1.21 -27.77 12.46
N SER A 595 1.79 -28.83 13.06
CA SER A 595 3.12 -29.34 12.66
C SER A 595 3.26 -29.65 11.16
N THR A 596 2.27 -30.29 10.55
CA THR A 596 2.23 -30.55 9.09
C THR A 596 2.14 -29.24 8.30
N ARG A 597 1.30 -28.30 8.73
CA ARG A 597 1.11 -27.03 8.04
C ARG A 597 2.37 -26.16 8.10
N CYS A 598 3.06 -26.17 9.22
CA CYS A 598 4.37 -25.54 9.40
C CYS A 598 5.39 -26.09 8.40
N ALA A 599 5.49 -27.43 8.28
CA ALA A 599 6.40 -28.09 7.35
C ALA A 599 6.05 -27.77 5.88
N THR A 600 4.77 -27.71 5.53
CA THR A 600 4.35 -27.36 4.16
C THR A 600 4.62 -25.89 3.83
N ALA A 601 4.41 -24.98 4.77
CA ALA A 601 4.59 -23.55 4.54
C ALA A 601 6.04 -23.07 4.72
N GLY A 602 6.90 -23.86 5.36
CA GLY A 602 8.24 -23.42 5.80
C GLY A 602 8.17 -22.34 6.87
N ILE A 603 7.10 -22.34 7.69
CA ILE A 603 6.83 -21.34 8.72
C ILE A 603 6.83 -22.04 10.09
N PRO A 604 7.63 -21.57 11.06
CA PRO A 604 7.63 -22.17 12.39
C PRO A 604 6.32 -21.85 13.14
N PRO A 605 5.93 -22.67 14.15
CA PRO A 605 4.81 -22.33 15.00
C PRO A 605 5.05 -20.99 15.69
N ASN A 606 4.04 -20.13 15.69
CA ASN A 606 4.20 -18.72 16.05
C ASN A 606 3.05 -18.16 16.89
N GLY A 607 2.04 -18.95 17.26
CA GLY A 607 0.94 -18.49 18.11
C GLY A 607 0.01 -19.59 18.59
N PHE A 608 -1.10 -19.18 19.18
CA PHE A 608 -2.14 -20.09 19.68
C PHE A 608 -3.43 -19.85 18.91
N VAL A 609 -4.04 -20.93 18.43
CA VAL A 609 -5.24 -20.87 17.59
C VAL A 609 -6.40 -21.57 18.30
N PHE A 610 -7.61 -21.03 18.18
CA PHE A 610 -8.86 -21.72 18.52
C PHE A 610 -9.85 -21.70 17.37
N ASP A 611 -10.79 -22.63 17.42
CA ASP A 611 -11.87 -22.81 16.45
C ASP A 611 -13.22 -22.61 17.14
N GLY A 612 -14.23 -22.11 16.43
CA GLY A 612 -15.56 -21.83 17.00
C GLY A 612 -15.74 -20.39 17.47
N THR A 613 -16.90 -20.08 18.04
CA THR A 613 -17.34 -18.69 18.34
C THR A 613 -17.91 -18.52 19.74
N GLU A 614 -17.81 -19.55 20.57
CA GLU A 614 -18.30 -19.58 21.94
C GLU A 614 -17.18 -19.32 22.95
N THR A 615 -17.53 -19.05 24.20
CA THR A 615 -16.57 -18.73 25.26
C THR A 615 -15.64 -19.89 25.61
N ARG A 616 -16.15 -21.14 25.53
CA ARG A 616 -15.32 -22.35 25.71
C ARG A 616 -14.23 -22.50 24.66
N ASP A 617 -14.46 -21.97 23.46
CA ASP A 617 -13.56 -22.11 22.33
C ASP A 617 -12.33 -21.22 22.55
N ILE A 618 -12.55 -19.95 22.89
CA ILE A 618 -11.46 -19.03 23.22
C ILE A 618 -10.69 -19.45 24.48
N ASP A 619 -11.38 -20.05 25.47
CA ASP A 619 -10.73 -20.60 26.65
C ASP A 619 -9.65 -21.62 26.26
N SER A 620 -9.91 -22.46 25.24
CA SER A 620 -8.96 -23.47 24.79
C SER A 620 -7.63 -22.90 24.31
N ALA A 621 -7.59 -21.68 23.77
CA ALA A 621 -6.34 -21.04 23.34
C ALA A 621 -5.75 -20.12 24.40
N VAL A 622 -6.56 -19.30 25.07
CA VAL A 622 -6.09 -18.36 26.10
C VAL A 622 -5.46 -19.13 27.27
N ILE A 623 -6.08 -20.22 27.70
CA ILE A 623 -5.55 -21.03 28.80
C ILE A 623 -4.21 -21.68 28.41
N ARG A 624 -4.11 -22.27 27.21
CA ARG A 624 -2.86 -22.86 26.73
C ARG A 624 -1.74 -21.83 26.62
N ALA A 625 -2.04 -20.63 26.15
CA ALA A 625 -1.09 -19.54 26.06
C ALA A 625 -0.53 -19.15 27.44
N LEU A 626 -1.43 -18.95 28.41
CA LEU A 626 -1.04 -18.60 29.79
C LEU A 626 -0.29 -19.74 30.47
N ASP A 627 -0.77 -20.99 30.36
CA ASP A 627 -0.10 -22.16 30.94
C ASP A 627 1.31 -22.33 30.36
N ALA A 628 1.46 -22.15 29.05
CA ALA A 628 2.77 -22.19 28.40
C ALA A 628 3.71 -21.07 28.88
N PHE A 629 3.21 -19.89 29.22
CA PHE A 629 4.03 -18.79 29.74
C PHE A 629 4.48 -19.02 31.19
N TYR A 630 3.57 -19.52 32.04
CA TYR A 630 3.86 -19.78 33.45
C TYR A 630 4.78 -20.99 33.64
N ASP A 631 4.74 -21.96 32.72
CA ASP A 631 5.75 -23.00 32.60
C ASP A 631 7.00 -22.45 31.89
N ARG A 632 7.97 -21.96 32.67
CA ARG A 632 9.17 -21.29 32.15
C ARG A 632 10.01 -22.17 31.22
N GLU A 633 10.19 -23.45 31.57
CA GLU A 633 10.95 -24.39 30.75
C GLU A 633 10.25 -24.60 29.40
N ARG A 634 8.93 -24.77 29.43
CA ARG A 634 8.13 -24.88 28.21
C ARG A 634 8.19 -23.60 27.38
N TRP A 635 7.99 -22.43 27.97
CA TRP A 635 8.04 -21.14 27.28
C TRP A 635 9.36 -20.93 26.53
N GLU A 636 10.47 -21.18 27.21
CA GLU A 636 11.82 -21.05 26.66
C GLU A 636 12.04 -22.05 25.53
N SER A 637 11.62 -23.31 25.70
CA SER A 637 11.75 -24.35 24.66
C SER A 637 10.94 -24.05 23.39
N LEU A 638 9.79 -23.38 23.51
CA LEU A 638 8.97 -23.00 22.38
C LEU A 638 9.58 -21.84 21.58
N ALA A 639 10.39 -20.98 22.22
CA ALA A 639 11.07 -19.83 21.60
C ALA A 639 10.14 -18.94 20.74
N LEU A 640 8.89 -18.75 21.16
CA LEU A 640 7.84 -18.14 20.33
C LEU A 640 8.13 -16.69 19.95
N VAL A 641 8.78 -15.92 20.82
CA VAL A 641 9.18 -14.53 20.51
C VAL A 641 10.15 -14.50 19.33
N ASP A 642 11.18 -15.35 19.33
CA ASP A 642 12.15 -15.42 18.22
C ASP A 642 11.49 -15.95 16.94
N ARG A 643 10.67 -16.99 17.04
CA ARG A 643 9.94 -17.55 15.90
C ARG A 643 8.99 -16.53 15.27
N ALA A 644 8.21 -15.82 16.07
CA ALA A 644 7.31 -14.77 15.62
C ALA A 644 8.07 -13.64 14.89
N MET A 645 9.17 -13.15 15.46
CA MET A 645 9.99 -12.10 14.83
C MET A 645 10.80 -12.59 13.62
N SER A 646 10.96 -13.91 13.46
CA SER A 646 11.61 -14.52 12.30
C SER A 646 10.71 -14.58 11.07
N CYS A 647 9.39 -14.53 11.26
CA CYS A 647 8.42 -14.57 10.17
C CYS A 647 8.43 -13.25 9.40
N ASP A 648 8.59 -13.32 8.08
CA ASP A 648 8.53 -12.15 7.21
C ASP A 648 7.11 -11.96 6.68
N TRP A 649 6.41 -10.98 7.24
CA TRP A 649 5.05 -10.61 6.85
C TRP A 649 5.00 -9.37 5.98
N GLY A 650 6.14 -8.92 5.42
CA GLY A 650 6.20 -7.77 4.52
C GLY A 650 5.49 -8.01 3.17
N TRP A 651 5.59 -6.99 2.31
CA TRP A 651 4.94 -6.97 0.99
C TRP A 651 5.68 -7.73 -0.11
N PHE A 652 6.89 -8.23 0.14
CA PHE A 652 7.72 -8.89 -0.88
C PHE A 652 7.02 -10.06 -1.59
N GLU A 653 6.51 -11.04 -0.84
CA GLU A 653 5.83 -12.18 -1.45
C GLU A 653 4.43 -11.81 -2.01
N PRO A 654 3.60 -11.02 -1.30
CA PRO A 654 2.34 -10.53 -1.85
C PRO A 654 2.49 -9.74 -3.15
N SER A 655 3.44 -8.82 -3.26
CA SER A 655 3.59 -7.96 -4.44
C SER A 655 3.86 -8.77 -5.69
N LYS A 656 4.69 -9.82 -5.59
CA LYS A 656 4.94 -10.76 -6.71
C LYS A 656 3.68 -11.50 -7.15
N ARG A 657 2.81 -11.87 -6.21
CA ARG A 657 1.52 -12.49 -6.54
C ARG A 657 0.57 -11.50 -7.21
N TYR A 658 0.60 -10.23 -6.81
CA TYR A 658 -0.14 -9.16 -7.50
C TYR A 658 0.43 -8.87 -8.89
N GLU A 659 1.76 -8.89 -9.06
CA GLU A 659 2.42 -8.77 -10.36
C GLU A 659 1.95 -9.88 -11.32
N ASP A 660 2.01 -11.15 -10.88
CA ASP A 660 1.50 -12.27 -11.68
C ASP A 660 0.01 -12.10 -12.01
N LEU A 661 -0.79 -11.56 -11.07
CA LEU A 661 -2.21 -11.30 -11.26
C LEU A 661 -2.45 -10.26 -12.36
N TYR A 662 -1.65 -9.19 -12.39
CA TYR A 662 -1.72 -8.15 -13.42
C TYR A 662 -1.36 -8.69 -14.80
N TRP A 663 -0.29 -9.49 -14.90
CA TRP A 663 0.10 -10.14 -16.17
C TRP A 663 -0.96 -11.13 -16.65
N SER A 664 -1.56 -11.92 -15.74
CA SER A 664 -2.68 -12.80 -16.08
C SER A 664 -3.89 -12.01 -16.60
N ALA A 665 -4.22 -10.88 -15.96
CA ALA A 665 -5.31 -10.00 -16.39
C ALA A 665 -5.09 -9.48 -17.83
N LEU A 666 -3.87 -9.02 -18.13
CA LEU A 666 -3.48 -8.55 -19.45
C LEU A 666 -3.56 -9.65 -20.50
N SER A 667 -3.05 -10.84 -20.20
CA SER A 667 -3.12 -11.99 -21.10
C SER A 667 -4.56 -12.34 -21.45
N LYS A 668 -5.45 -12.42 -20.45
CA LYS A 668 -6.89 -12.64 -20.65
C LYS A 668 -7.54 -11.53 -21.48
N LYS A 669 -7.16 -10.27 -21.27
CA LYS A 669 -7.67 -9.13 -22.04
C LYS A 669 -7.29 -9.19 -23.51
N ARG A 670 -6.08 -9.68 -23.80
CA ARG A 670 -5.59 -9.84 -25.18
C ARG A 670 -6.28 -11.00 -25.89
N ASN A 671 -6.55 -12.10 -25.20
CA ASN A 671 -7.20 -13.29 -25.76
C ASN A 671 -8.71 -13.15 -25.98
N THR A 672 -9.35 -12.15 -25.37
CA THR A 672 -10.79 -11.84 -25.55
C THR A 672 -11.05 -10.87 -26.71
N ARG A 673 -10.00 -10.37 -27.36
CA ARG A 673 -10.05 -9.60 -28.60
C ARG A 673 -9.78 -10.50 -29.80
#